data_AF-G3IQI9-F1
#
_entry.id   AF-G3IQI9-F1
#
_cell.length_a   1.000
_cell.length_b   1.000
_cell.length_c   1.000
_cell.angle_alpha   90.00
_cell.angle_beta   90.00
_cell.angle_gamma   90.00
#
_symmetry.space_group_name_H-M   'P 1'
#
loop_
_entity.id
_entity.type
_entity.pdbx_description
1 polymer ?
#
loop_
_entity_poly.entity_id
_entity_poly.type
_entity_poly.pdbx_seq_one_letter_code
_entity_poly.pdbx_strand_id
1 'polypeptide(L)'
;MSIIDPQKNSKIIFGTGVNHSDIILRLGSLELDLGNGNEVHIEGFDPNDVFNSSSVSTFVFADGTELSINQLLARGFDLDGTSGDDTITGTNTTDRINGLGGNDTLIGGAGNDSLDGGAGADILMGGAGDDTYLAVTGEDTLIDTEGHNILQLAQANGLGAGGLKATHYGSQNQYLRLDIALDNSGILKIQDAFYGTDATLQFANGNQLDLETLVGTSLTTALNLQLDNSGGKLYGGAGNDRLYGGSGGDRLSGAWGDDTLSGGAGNDTLIGGADRDLLLGGAGNDIYELSATSGADLITDTEGQNIIRFAADISAANLTVSTTTMAGQPALRMKVNGVEDATITSGVDHYSFEFADGSRMTSAEFLLNFRAEPQTVYGNDTGDTLYGGQAADTLYGQEGNDSLWGGAGDDLLDGGLGSDDYHYRPGDGQDVIQETDMPGSGQSSQDRVIFGAGIALSDVTFNHQPNGDLSVTVAGLADAITVTGWYTDPAKRVEAFEFADGRQITADTLAALDVTPLQGSAGNDPLSGTDYRDIILAGAGDDQLIGNGGNDDLHGETGTDTYRLSRGGGADQVFEVEGETSMIEVSAYNLSRLTGTRVGEDLLLGVTEAGDSLTLKNFYTLHHDWQVKDQTGASRELTALLAENAAYRANRSEMDRVQDSFIAGIQDTVIQAYQAQGMVLQGENFFDNILVENTETTHV
;
A
#
# COMPACT_ATOMS: atom_id res chain seq x y z
N MET A 1 -41.85 5.05 45.42
CA MET A 1 -41.68 6.34 46.15
C MET A 1 -41.55 7.45 45.12
N SER A 2 -42.28 8.57 45.21
CA SER A 2 -42.17 9.68 44.24
C SER A 2 -41.25 10.80 44.74
N ILE A 3 -40.37 11.30 43.88
CA ILE A 3 -39.39 12.33 44.19
C ILE A 3 -39.57 13.51 43.22
N ILE A 4 -39.63 14.72 43.77
CA ILE A 4 -39.66 15.98 43.02
C ILE A 4 -38.49 16.83 43.54
N ASP A 5 -37.47 17.06 42.71
CA ASP A 5 -36.37 17.97 43.04
C ASP A 5 -36.12 19.04 41.94
N PRO A 6 -36.68 20.25 42.11
CA PRO A 6 -36.53 21.31 41.11
C PRO A 6 -35.10 21.86 40.99
N GLN A 7 -34.16 21.52 41.88
CA GLN A 7 -32.77 21.99 41.84
C GLN A 7 -31.80 21.02 41.14
N LYS A 8 -32.26 19.82 40.75
CA LYS A 8 -31.49 18.80 40.02
C LYS A 8 -30.18 18.38 40.71
N ASN A 9 -30.11 18.39 42.04
CA ASN A 9 -28.89 18.12 42.79
C ASN A 9 -29.09 17.15 43.98
N SER A 10 -30.26 16.53 44.08
CA SER A 10 -30.52 15.54 45.11
C SER A 10 -29.68 14.28 44.94
N LYS A 11 -29.41 13.64 46.09
CA LYS A 11 -28.72 12.37 46.23
C LYS A 11 -29.69 11.33 46.80
N ILE A 12 -29.87 10.22 46.09
CA ILE A 12 -30.64 9.07 46.59
C ILE A 12 -29.68 8.07 47.22
N ILE A 13 -30.00 7.62 48.44
CA ILE A 13 -29.18 6.64 49.17
C ILE A 13 -30.01 5.38 49.38
N PHE A 14 -29.60 4.28 48.76
CA PHE A 14 -30.22 2.97 48.89
C PHE A 14 -29.66 2.22 50.10
N GLY A 15 -30.54 1.53 50.82
CA GLY A 15 -30.17 0.65 51.92
C GLY A 15 -29.62 -0.70 51.44
N THR A 16 -29.26 -1.58 52.39
CA THR A 16 -28.85 -2.95 52.08
C THR A 16 -29.98 -3.72 51.37
N GLY A 17 -29.67 -4.43 50.28
CA GLY A 17 -30.65 -5.22 49.51
C GLY A 17 -31.11 -4.60 48.19
N VAL A 18 -30.48 -3.51 47.76
CA VAL A 18 -30.59 -2.93 46.41
C VAL A 18 -29.18 -2.90 45.83
N ASN A 19 -28.91 -3.70 44.80
CA ASN A 19 -27.62 -3.64 44.10
C ASN A 19 -27.74 -2.73 42.88
N HIS A 20 -26.65 -2.05 42.57
CA HIS A 20 -26.62 -1.17 41.41
C HIS A 20 -26.81 -1.92 40.08
N SER A 21 -26.54 -3.22 40.02
CA SER A 21 -26.72 -4.07 38.81
C SER A 21 -28.18 -4.43 38.55
N ASP A 22 -29.03 -4.37 39.58
CA ASP A 22 -30.39 -4.89 39.53
C ASP A 22 -31.40 -3.80 39.16
N ILE A 23 -30.94 -2.54 39.00
CA ILE A 23 -31.80 -1.43 38.63
C ILE A 23 -32.13 -1.50 37.14
N ILE A 24 -33.42 -1.62 36.86
CA ILE A 24 -34.01 -1.52 35.52
C ILE A 24 -34.73 -0.18 35.41
N LEU A 25 -34.58 0.49 34.26
CA LEU A 25 -35.24 1.76 33.98
C LEU A 25 -36.50 1.54 33.15
N ARG A 26 -37.61 2.18 33.55
CA ARG A 26 -38.90 2.11 32.83
C ARG A 26 -39.46 3.52 32.59
N LEU A 27 -40.37 3.64 31.62
CA LEU A 27 -41.02 4.90 31.25
C LEU A 27 -42.28 5.21 32.08
N GLY A 28 -42.60 6.51 32.16
CA GLY A 28 -43.65 7.07 33.01
C GLY A 28 -43.17 8.40 33.60
N SER A 29 -43.20 8.53 34.92
CA SER A 29 -42.09 9.23 35.60
C SER A 29 -40.84 8.34 35.47
N LEU A 30 -39.62 8.89 35.54
CA LEU A 30 -38.42 8.04 35.47
C LEU A 30 -38.49 6.99 36.57
N GLU A 31 -38.75 5.75 36.19
CA GLU A 31 -39.02 4.64 37.08
C GLU A 31 -37.77 3.77 37.21
N LEU A 32 -37.38 3.51 38.45
CA LEU A 32 -36.29 2.63 38.82
C LEU A 32 -36.89 1.43 39.52
N ASP A 33 -37.02 0.32 38.82
CA ASP A 33 -37.30 -0.99 39.42
C ASP A 33 -36.02 -1.45 40.11
N LEU A 34 -36.09 -1.68 41.42
CA LEU A 34 -34.94 -2.03 42.25
C LEU A 34 -34.63 -3.54 42.26
N GLY A 35 -35.33 -4.35 41.46
CA GLY A 35 -35.12 -5.79 41.33
C GLY A 35 -35.60 -6.62 42.53
N ASN A 36 -36.22 -5.97 43.52
CA ASN A 36 -36.76 -6.59 44.73
C ASN A 36 -38.28 -6.36 44.86
N GLY A 37 -38.93 -5.96 43.77
CA GLY A 37 -40.35 -5.61 43.72
C GLY A 37 -40.68 -4.26 44.37
N ASN A 38 -39.69 -3.37 44.51
CA ASN A 38 -39.91 -1.98 44.93
C ASN A 38 -39.46 -1.04 43.82
N GLU A 39 -40.18 0.07 43.67
CA GLU A 39 -39.95 1.05 42.61
C GLU A 39 -39.75 2.46 43.18
N VAL A 40 -38.87 3.22 42.52
CA VAL A 40 -38.67 4.66 42.74
C VAL A 40 -39.08 5.41 41.48
N HIS A 41 -39.91 6.44 41.65
CA HIS A 41 -40.43 7.28 40.58
C HIS A 41 -39.84 8.69 40.73
N ILE A 42 -39.19 9.18 39.69
CA ILE A 42 -38.59 10.51 39.63
C ILE A 42 -39.43 11.37 38.68
N GLU A 43 -40.10 12.36 39.23
CA GLU A 43 -41.02 13.23 38.49
C GLU A 43 -40.27 14.29 37.68
N GLY A 44 -40.91 14.77 36.61
CA GLY A 44 -40.38 15.81 35.72
C GLY A 44 -39.41 15.30 34.64
N PHE A 45 -39.30 13.98 34.49
CA PHE A 45 -38.57 13.32 33.41
C PHE A 45 -39.26 13.54 32.05
N ASP A 46 -38.45 13.80 31.04
CA ASP A 46 -38.85 13.90 29.63
C ASP A 46 -38.13 12.78 28.88
N PRO A 47 -38.86 11.79 28.34
CA PRO A 47 -38.28 10.67 27.61
C PRO A 47 -37.65 11.05 26.28
N ASN A 48 -37.97 12.23 25.72
CA ASN A 48 -37.34 12.71 24.47
C ASN A 48 -36.04 13.48 24.72
N ASP A 49 -35.73 13.79 25.99
CA ASP A 49 -34.54 14.54 26.40
C ASP A 49 -34.00 13.98 27.73
N VAL A 50 -33.65 12.70 27.72
CA VAL A 50 -33.36 11.89 28.90
C VAL A 50 -32.25 12.51 29.77
N PHE A 51 -31.18 12.99 29.14
CA PHE A 51 -30.01 13.51 29.85
C PHE A 51 -30.20 14.93 30.42
N ASN A 52 -31.22 15.68 29.99
CA ASN A 52 -31.46 17.03 30.49
C ASN A 52 -32.72 17.16 31.35
N SER A 53 -33.53 16.12 31.48
CA SER A 53 -34.86 16.21 32.10
C SER A 53 -34.94 15.81 33.58
N SER A 54 -33.98 15.05 34.11
CA SER A 54 -34.06 14.49 35.47
C SER A 54 -33.80 15.48 36.63
N SER A 55 -34.35 15.17 37.81
CA SER A 55 -34.26 15.96 39.04
C SER A 55 -33.26 15.43 40.09
N VAL A 56 -32.58 14.31 39.82
CA VAL A 56 -31.64 13.66 40.76
C VAL A 56 -30.25 13.58 40.15
N SER A 57 -29.20 13.84 40.93
CA SER A 57 -27.82 13.89 40.42
C SER A 57 -27.01 12.63 40.69
N THR A 58 -27.23 11.95 41.83
CA THR A 58 -26.38 10.83 42.27
C THR A 58 -27.18 9.79 43.05
N PHE A 59 -26.87 8.51 42.80
CA PHE A 59 -27.41 7.33 43.47
C PHE A 59 -26.30 6.62 44.22
N VAL A 60 -26.52 6.30 45.49
CA VAL A 60 -25.51 5.70 46.35
C VAL A 60 -26.01 4.43 46.99
N PHE A 61 -25.17 3.40 46.91
CA PHE A 61 -25.50 2.05 47.28
C PHE A 61 -24.78 1.66 48.58
N ALA A 62 -25.28 0.63 49.24
CA ALA A 62 -24.77 0.19 50.54
C ALA A 62 -23.34 -0.36 50.50
N ASP A 63 -22.86 -0.76 49.32
CA ASP A 63 -21.49 -1.21 49.05
C ASP A 63 -20.49 -0.04 48.86
N GLY A 64 -20.98 1.20 48.87
CA GLY A 64 -20.20 2.41 48.64
C GLY A 64 -20.10 2.84 47.18
N THR A 65 -20.73 2.11 46.25
CA THR A 65 -20.82 2.51 44.84
C THR A 65 -21.66 3.78 44.72
N GLU A 66 -21.19 4.73 43.92
CA GLU A 66 -21.96 5.93 43.54
C GLU A 66 -22.12 5.96 42.02
N LEU A 67 -23.35 6.14 41.55
CA LEU A 67 -23.66 6.35 40.13
C LEU A 67 -24.22 7.74 39.91
N SER A 68 -23.71 8.45 38.92
CA SER A 68 -24.38 9.64 38.42
C SER A 68 -25.66 9.25 37.68
N ILE A 69 -26.61 10.18 37.59
CA ILE A 69 -27.83 9.93 36.80
C ILE A 69 -27.51 9.60 35.33
N ASN A 70 -26.51 10.25 34.73
CA ASN A 70 -26.10 9.94 33.36
C ASN A 70 -25.55 8.52 33.21
N GLN A 71 -24.79 8.02 34.20
CA GLN A 71 -24.31 6.63 34.19
C GLN A 71 -25.44 5.61 34.35
N LEU A 72 -26.53 6.00 35.02
CA LEU A 72 -27.70 5.15 35.15
C LEU A 72 -28.53 5.16 33.87
N LEU A 73 -28.83 6.36 33.34
CA LEU A 73 -29.60 6.56 32.11
C LEU A 73 -28.94 5.95 30.87
N ALA A 74 -27.60 5.98 30.78
CA ALA A 74 -26.86 5.36 29.68
C ALA A 74 -26.95 3.82 29.62
N ARG A 75 -27.60 3.17 30.60
CA ARG A 75 -27.89 1.73 30.55
C ARG A 75 -29.10 1.38 29.69
N GLY A 76 -29.92 2.39 29.41
CA GLY A 76 -31.13 2.27 28.63
C GLY A 76 -32.37 1.87 29.42
N PHE A 77 -33.53 1.93 28.76
CA PHE A 77 -34.83 1.59 29.33
C PHE A 77 -35.34 0.25 28.81
N ASP A 78 -36.07 -0.45 29.67
CA ASP A 78 -36.74 -1.70 29.32
C ASP A 78 -38.25 -1.44 29.25
N LEU A 79 -38.82 -1.58 28.06
CA LEU A 79 -40.20 -1.26 27.73
C LEU A 79 -40.93 -2.52 27.31
N ASP A 80 -41.93 -2.92 28.08
CA ASP A 80 -42.72 -4.12 27.81
C ASP A 80 -44.15 -3.73 27.42
N GLY A 81 -44.61 -4.27 26.30
CA GLY A 81 -45.99 -4.23 25.86
C GLY A 81 -46.86 -5.25 26.60
N THR A 82 -47.94 -5.63 25.95
CA THR A 82 -48.97 -6.53 26.45
C THR A 82 -49.23 -7.64 25.44
N SER A 83 -50.27 -8.46 25.66
CA SER A 83 -50.64 -9.51 24.70
C SER A 83 -51.65 -9.04 23.65
N GLY A 84 -51.77 -7.73 23.41
CA GLY A 84 -52.58 -7.17 22.34
C GLY A 84 -51.86 -6.01 21.67
N ASP A 85 -52.43 -5.47 20.59
CA ASP A 85 -51.80 -4.43 19.76
C ASP A 85 -51.38 -3.19 20.56
N ASP A 86 -50.08 -2.97 20.68
CA ASP A 86 -49.46 -1.88 21.42
C ASP A 86 -48.75 -0.87 20.50
N THR A 87 -48.57 0.36 20.99
CA THR A 87 -47.69 1.35 20.37
C THR A 87 -46.72 1.84 21.41
N ILE A 88 -45.45 1.51 21.24
CA ILE A 88 -44.39 1.80 22.21
C ILE A 88 -43.36 2.71 21.53
N THR A 89 -43.02 3.80 22.20
CA THR A 89 -41.97 4.73 21.76
C THR A 89 -40.92 4.81 22.85
N GLY A 90 -39.68 4.56 22.48
CA GLY A 90 -38.50 4.70 23.31
C GLY A 90 -38.09 6.16 23.47
N THR A 91 -36.79 6.37 23.59
CA THR A 91 -36.15 7.56 24.10
C THR A 91 -35.05 8.04 23.15
N ASN A 92 -34.23 8.97 23.60
CA ASN A 92 -33.02 9.39 22.90
C ASN A 92 -31.74 8.74 23.47
N THR A 93 -31.87 7.56 24.07
CA THR A 93 -30.77 6.67 24.45
C THR A 93 -31.17 5.22 24.12
N THR A 94 -30.24 4.27 24.30
CA THR A 94 -30.52 2.83 24.08
C THR A 94 -31.77 2.36 24.80
N ASP A 95 -32.65 1.67 24.10
CA ASP A 95 -33.87 1.07 24.66
C ASP A 95 -33.95 -0.43 24.36
N ARG A 96 -34.70 -1.16 25.18
CA ARG A 96 -35.04 -2.58 25.00
C ARG A 96 -36.55 -2.68 25.00
N ILE A 97 -37.13 -2.84 23.83
CA ILE A 97 -38.56 -2.78 23.61
C ILE A 97 -39.08 -4.16 23.24
N ASN A 98 -40.00 -4.71 24.05
CA ASN A 98 -40.64 -6.00 23.82
C ASN A 98 -42.15 -5.80 23.59
N GLY A 99 -42.65 -6.05 22.38
CA GLY A 99 -44.08 -5.97 22.03
C GLY A 99 -44.91 -7.10 22.66
N LEU A 100 -44.31 -8.30 22.76
CA LEU A 100 -44.89 -9.56 23.25
C LEU A 100 -45.89 -10.20 22.27
N GLY A 101 -47.12 -9.74 22.16
CA GLY A 101 -48.00 -10.31 21.14
C GLY A 101 -49.21 -9.44 20.84
N GLY A 102 -49.78 -9.60 19.65
CA GLY A 102 -50.59 -8.53 19.07
C GLY A 102 -49.89 -8.01 17.82
N ASN A 103 -50.48 -7.05 17.11
CA ASN A 103 -49.79 -6.36 16.02
C ASN A 103 -49.26 -5.03 16.56
N ASP A 104 -47.99 -5.00 16.92
CA ASP A 104 -47.39 -3.91 17.66
C ASP A 104 -46.73 -2.86 16.75
N THR A 105 -46.56 -1.64 17.25
CA THR A 105 -45.73 -0.60 16.62
C THR A 105 -44.68 -0.16 17.63
N LEU A 106 -43.43 -0.55 17.41
CA LEU A 106 -42.28 -0.25 18.27
C LEU A 106 -41.39 0.78 17.59
N ILE A 107 -41.07 1.85 18.30
CA ILE A 107 -40.23 2.96 17.83
C ILE A 107 -39.10 3.15 18.84
N GLY A 108 -37.85 2.90 18.47
CA GLY A 108 -36.66 3.02 19.33
C GLY A 108 -36.35 4.49 19.65
N GLY A 109 -36.02 5.27 18.63
CA GLY A 109 -35.73 6.69 18.75
C GLY A 109 -34.29 6.98 18.36
N ALA A 110 -33.48 7.46 19.30
CA ALA A 110 -32.04 7.63 19.05
C ALA A 110 -31.26 6.83 20.10
N GLY A 111 -30.12 6.26 19.73
CA GLY A 111 -29.41 5.29 20.56
C GLY A 111 -29.30 3.96 19.83
N ASN A 112 -28.59 3.02 20.45
CA ASN A 112 -28.49 1.67 19.91
C ASN A 112 -29.57 0.83 20.58
N ASP A 113 -30.70 0.63 19.92
CA ASP A 113 -31.92 0.08 20.50
C ASP A 113 -32.05 -1.42 20.21
N SER A 114 -32.85 -2.11 21.01
CA SER A 114 -33.20 -3.52 20.80
C SER A 114 -34.71 -3.68 20.77
N LEU A 115 -35.25 -4.11 19.62
CA LEU A 115 -36.69 -4.20 19.38
C LEU A 115 -37.09 -5.67 19.11
N ASP A 116 -37.92 -6.23 19.99
CA ASP A 116 -38.55 -7.55 19.85
C ASP A 116 -40.06 -7.36 19.66
N GLY A 117 -40.57 -7.57 18.44
CA GLY A 117 -42.01 -7.48 18.14
C GLY A 117 -42.81 -8.58 18.85
N GLY A 118 -42.21 -9.75 19.07
CA GLY A 118 -42.92 -10.90 19.59
C GLY A 118 -43.78 -11.61 18.54
N ALA A 119 -45.05 -11.87 18.86
CA ALA A 119 -45.96 -12.65 18.02
C ALA A 119 -47.03 -11.77 17.37
N GLY A 120 -47.03 -11.64 16.05
CA GLY A 120 -47.92 -10.68 15.42
C GLY A 120 -47.66 -10.39 13.96
N ALA A 121 -48.11 -9.22 13.52
CA ALA A 121 -47.62 -8.54 12.34
C ALA A 121 -47.23 -7.14 12.78
N ASP A 122 -45.97 -7.00 13.18
CA ASP A 122 -45.48 -5.85 13.92
C ASP A 122 -44.82 -4.82 12.99
N ILE A 123 -44.72 -3.57 13.45
CA ILE A 123 -43.95 -2.51 12.81
C ILE A 123 -42.83 -2.12 13.76
N LEU A 124 -41.58 -2.34 13.36
CA LEU A 124 -40.39 -2.05 14.14
C LEU A 124 -39.64 -0.89 13.49
N MET A 125 -39.34 0.16 14.25
CA MET A 125 -38.59 1.32 13.79
C MET A 125 -37.45 1.62 14.77
N GLY A 126 -36.20 1.37 14.41
CA GLY A 126 -35.04 1.60 15.30
C GLY A 126 -34.76 3.08 15.45
N GLY A 127 -34.43 3.74 14.34
CA GLY A 127 -34.22 5.19 14.32
C GLY A 127 -32.74 5.50 14.12
N ALA A 128 -32.16 6.32 14.98
CA ALA A 128 -30.76 6.75 14.84
C ALA A 128 -29.83 5.98 15.78
N GLY A 129 -28.93 5.15 15.24
CA GLY A 129 -27.94 4.39 15.99
C GLY A 129 -27.85 2.96 15.49
N ASP A 130 -27.01 2.13 16.11
CA ASP A 130 -26.87 0.73 15.70
C ASP A 130 -27.93 -0.13 16.41
N ASP A 131 -28.99 -0.47 15.70
CA ASP A 131 -30.17 -1.12 16.26
C ASP A 131 -30.18 -2.64 16.08
N THR A 132 -30.79 -3.37 17.03
CA THR A 132 -30.90 -4.83 17.03
C THR A 132 -32.35 -5.29 17.05
N TYR A 133 -32.77 -6.00 16.01
CA TYR A 133 -34.12 -6.54 15.87
C TYR A 133 -34.14 -8.03 16.25
N LEU A 134 -34.95 -8.36 17.25
CA LEU A 134 -35.03 -9.68 17.85
C LEU A 134 -36.31 -10.41 17.43
N ALA A 135 -36.21 -11.74 17.27
CA ALA A 135 -37.30 -12.72 17.32
C ALA A 135 -38.66 -12.34 16.65
N VAL A 136 -38.60 -11.70 15.49
CA VAL A 136 -39.72 -11.35 14.58
C VAL A 136 -40.53 -12.55 14.07
N THR A 137 -41.34 -13.14 14.95
CA THR A 137 -42.25 -14.23 14.59
C THR A 137 -43.57 -13.66 14.11
N GLY A 138 -43.74 -13.58 12.80
CA GLY A 138 -44.89 -12.85 12.30
C GLY A 138 -44.75 -12.47 10.85
N GLU A 139 -45.74 -11.73 10.33
CA GLU A 139 -45.55 -10.96 9.10
C GLU A 139 -45.15 -9.52 9.48
N ASP A 140 -43.94 -9.37 9.99
CA ASP A 140 -43.49 -8.09 10.55
C ASP A 140 -43.02 -7.12 9.45
N THR A 141 -42.79 -5.87 9.82
CA THR A 141 -42.32 -4.78 8.96
C THR A 141 -41.27 -4.02 9.74
N LEU A 142 -40.06 -3.96 9.21
CA LEU A 142 -38.94 -3.30 9.86
C LEU A 142 -38.49 -2.10 9.02
N ILE A 143 -38.61 -0.89 9.57
CA ILE A 143 -38.27 0.36 8.90
C ILE A 143 -37.11 1.00 9.65
N ASP A 144 -35.97 1.17 8.99
CA ASP A 144 -34.80 1.77 9.62
C ASP A 144 -33.98 2.53 8.59
N THR A 145 -33.47 3.70 8.99
CA THR A 145 -32.88 4.68 8.07
C THR A 145 -31.46 5.10 8.43
N GLU A 146 -30.93 4.74 9.61
CA GLU A 146 -29.57 5.12 10.03
C GLU A 146 -28.84 3.97 10.77
N GLY A 147 -27.51 4.05 10.89
CA GLY A 147 -26.68 3.10 11.67
C GLY A 147 -26.31 1.76 11.01
N HIS A 148 -25.61 0.91 11.77
CA HIS A 148 -25.25 -0.48 11.43
C HIS A 148 -26.14 -1.47 12.19
N ASN A 149 -27.15 -2.01 11.51
CA ASN A 149 -28.26 -2.68 12.19
C ASN A 149 -28.14 -4.20 12.12
N ILE A 150 -28.62 -4.89 13.17
CA ILE A 150 -28.53 -6.35 13.28
C ILE A 150 -29.94 -6.91 13.33
N LEU A 151 -30.24 -7.82 12.41
CA LEU A 151 -31.42 -8.68 12.52
C LEU A 151 -31.00 -10.05 13.04
N GLN A 152 -31.41 -10.37 14.27
CA GLN A 152 -31.03 -11.60 14.94
C GLN A 152 -32.07 -12.72 14.73
N LEU A 153 -31.69 -13.74 13.95
CA LEU A 153 -32.55 -14.86 13.56
C LEU A 153 -32.41 -16.04 14.55
N ALA A 154 -32.92 -15.87 15.77
CA ALA A 154 -32.75 -16.83 16.87
C ALA A 154 -33.44 -18.20 16.68
N GLN A 155 -34.42 -18.33 15.75
CA GLN A 155 -35.17 -19.58 15.51
C GLN A 155 -34.84 -20.30 14.18
N ALA A 156 -33.85 -19.85 13.42
CA ALA A 156 -33.40 -20.49 12.18
C ALA A 156 -32.47 -21.69 12.44
N ASN A 157 -32.96 -22.70 13.16
CA ASN A 157 -32.24 -23.97 13.34
C ASN A 157 -32.42 -24.86 12.09
N GLY A 158 -31.88 -24.42 10.95
CA GLY A 158 -32.05 -25.17 9.69
C GLY A 158 -31.80 -24.43 8.38
N LEU A 159 -31.70 -23.10 8.38
CA LEU A 159 -31.44 -22.35 7.15
C LEU A 159 -29.99 -22.51 6.67
N GLY A 160 -29.73 -23.57 5.88
CA GLY A 160 -28.74 -23.45 4.82
C GLY A 160 -29.18 -22.33 3.86
N ALA A 161 -28.22 -21.65 3.22
CA ALA A 161 -28.43 -20.48 2.37
C ALA A 161 -29.52 -20.57 1.27
N GLY A 162 -30.09 -21.76 1.00
CA GLY A 162 -31.13 -21.97 -0.02
C GLY A 162 -32.58 -21.62 0.37
N GLY A 163 -32.84 -21.09 1.58
CA GLY A 163 -34.19 -20.69 2.03
C GLY A 163 -34.49 -19.19 2.03
N LEU A 164 -33.48 -18.35 1.77
CA LEU A 164 -33.62 -16.88 1.78
C LEU A 164 -34.00 -16.39 0.38
N LYS A 165 -35.03 -15.54 0.27
CA LYS A 165 -35.44 -14.96 -1.02
C LYS A 165 -35.72 -13.46 -0.89
N ALA A 166 -34.83 -12.65 -1.43
CA ALA A 166 -35.13 -11.25 -1.70
C ALA A 166 -36.19 -11.13 -2.81
N THR A 167 -37.13 -10.19 -2.72
CA THR A 167 -38.09 -9.87 -3.78
C THR A 167 -38.32 -8.35 -3.84
N HIS A 168 -38.05 -7.71 -4.97
CA HIS A 168 -38.32 -6.28 -5.15
C HIS A 168 -39.83 -6.00 -5.26
N TYR A 169 -40.34 -4.95 -4.58
CA TYR A 169 -41.77 -4.59 -4.57
C TYR A 169 -42.00 -3.10 -4.87
N GLY A 170 -42.97 -2.81 -5.75
CA GLY A 170 -43.47 -1.45 -6.01
C GLY A 170 -43.09 -0.85 -7.37
N SER A 171 -43.95 0.03 -7.90
CA SER A 171 -43.74 0.79 -9.15
C SER A 171 -43.71 2.32 -8.94
N GLN A 172 -43.81 2.80 -7.68
CA GLN A 172 -43.86 4.24 -7.35
C GLN A 172 -43.09 4.59 -6.06
N ASN A 173 -43.13 3.73 -5.03
CA ASN A 173 -42.22 3.77 -3.88
C ASN A 173 -41.38 2.49 -3.98
N GLN A 174 -40.16 2.60 -4.48
CA GLN A 174 -39.29 1.45 -4.71
C GLN A 174 -38.68 1.07 -3.36
N TYR A 175 -38.98 -0.12 -2.82
CA TYR A 175 -38.27 -0.62 -1.65
C TYR A 175 -37.90 -2.09 -1.81
N LEU A 176 -36.73 -2.45 -1.27
CA LEU A 176 -36.33 -3.85 -1.19
C LEU A 176 -37.22 -4.52 -0.14
N ARG A 177 -37.87 -5.62 -0.54
CA ARG A 177 -38.55 -6.51 0.40
C ARG A 177 -37.78 -7.82 0.51
N LEU A 178 -37.35 -8.17 1.71
CA LEU A 178 -36.75 -9.47 1.98
C LEU A 178 -37.85 -10.40 2.49
N ASP A 179 -38.14 -11.46 1.75
CA ASP A 179 -39.04 -12.53 2.18
C ASP A 179 -38.18 -13.72 2.64
N ILE A 180 -37.92 -13.78 3.95
CA ILE A 180 -37.12 -14.85 4.57
C ILE A 180 -38.06 -15.96 5.00
N ALA A 181 -38.06 -17.08 4.26
CA ALA A 181 -38.82 -18.27 4.65
C ALA A 181 -38.13 -18.95 5.84
N LEU A 182 -38.85 -19.09 6.96
CA LEU A 182 -38.37 -19.71 8.19
C LEU A 182 -38.73 -21.21 8.24
N ASP A 183 -37.97 -22.00 9.00
CA ASP A 183 -38.16 -23.46 9.14
C ASP A 183 -39.55 -23.86 9.69
N ASN A 184 -40.25 -22.91 10.32
CA ASN A 184 -41.62 -23.07 10.83
C ASN A 184 -42.72 -22.75 9.79
N SER A 185 -42.36 -22.58 8.51
CA SER A 185 -43.24 -22.14 7.42
C SER A 185 -43.74 -20.68 7.52
N GLY A 186 -43.19 -19.87 8.44
CA GLY A 186 -43.38 -18.43 8.48
C GLY A 186 -42.57 -17.70 7.40
N ILE A 187 -42.99 -16.48 7.06
CA ILE A 187 -42.26 -15.59 6.16
C ILE A 187 -41.99 -14.32 6.95
N LEU A 188 -40.72 -14.07 7.28
CA LEU A 188 -40.32 -12.76 7.76
C LEU A 188 -40.26 -11.83 6.55
N LYS A 189 -41.03 -10.74 6.63
CA LYS A 189 -41.02 -9.66 5.65
C LYS A 189 -40.20 -8.53 6.23
N ILE A 190 -39.22 -8.06 5.49
CA ILE A 190 -38.50 -6.84 5.85
C ILE A 190 -38.81 -5.86 4.72
N GLN A 191 -39.46 -4.73 5.01
CA GLN A 191 -39.86 -3.72 4.02
C GLN A 191 -39.04 -2.46 4.30
N ASP A 192 -38.49 -1.81 3.27
CA ASP A 192 -37.58 -0.66 3.47
C ASP A 192 -36.29 -1.00 4.21
N ALA A 193 -36.00 -2.29 4.33
CA ALA A 193 -34.74 -2.76 4.84
C ALA A 193 -33.63 -2.27 3.92
N PHE A 194 -32.85 -1.31 4.42
CA PHE A 194 -31.54 -0.92 3.89
C PHE A 194 -31.57 0.07 2.73
N TYR A 195 -32.58 0.96 2.70
CA TYR A 195 -32.37 2.28 2.09
C TYR A 195 -31.33 3.05 2.94
N GLY A 196 -30.04 2.84 2.64
CA GLY A 196 -28.95 3.66 3.19
C GLY A 196 -28.20 3.15 4.42
N THR A 197 -28.51 1.97 4.97
CA THR A 197 -27.82 1.41 6.14
C THR A 197 -27.10 0.10 5.85
N ASP A 198 -26.02 -0.18 6.61
CA ASP A 198 -25.44 -1.53 6.66
C ASP A 198 -26.30 -2.38 7.58
N ALA A 199 -26.61 -3.60 7.18
CA ALA A 199 -27.17 -4.54 8.12
C ALA A 199 -26.66 -5.95 7.96
N THR A 200 -26.58 -6.62 9.10
CA THR A 200 -26.08 -7.97 9.19
C THR A 200 -27.22 -8.90 9.60
N LEU A 201 -27.44 -9.94 8.78
CA LEU A 201 -28.26 -11.07 9.21
C LEU A 201 -27.40 -11.98 10.10
N GLN A 202 -27.71 -12.00 11.40
CA GLN A 202 -27.00 -12.86 12.34
C GLN A 202 -27.82 -14.11 12.65
N PHE A 203 -27.26 -15.28 12.34
CA PHE A 203 -27.89 -16.58 12.60
C PHE A 203 -27.59 -17.08 14.01
N ALA A 204 -28.46 -17.95 14.53
CA ALA A 204 -28.33 -18.55 15.87
C ALA A 204 -27.02 -19.32 16.10
N ASN A 205 -26.35 -19.78 15.03
CA ASN A 205 -25.05 -20.47 15.10
C ASN A 205 -23.85 -19.50 15.13
N GLY A 206 -24.09 -18.18 15.13
CA GLY A 206 -23.07 -17.14 15.10
C GLY A 206 -22.58 -16.76 13.70
N ASN A 207 -23.05 -17.44 12.65
CA ASN A 207 -22.77 -17.02 11.28
C ASN A 207 -23.42 -15.67 11.01
N GLN A 208 -22.77 -14.87 10.18
CA GLN A 208 -23.27 -13.60 9.68
C GLN A 208 -23.35 -13.71 8.16
N LEU A 209 -24.43 -13.18 7.58
CA LEU A 209 -24.55 -12.97 6.14
C LEU A 209 -24.76 -11.49 5.91
N ASP A 210 -23.85 -10.91 5.14
CA ASP A 210 -24.03 -9.59 4.59
C ASP A 210 -25.11 -9.64 3.50
N LEU A 211 -25.96 -8.63 3.50
CA LEU A 211 -27.10 -8.52 2.61
C LEU A 211 -26.68 -8.37 1.16
N GLU A 212 -25.54 -7.74 0.87
CA GLU A 212 -24.98 -7.68 -0.48
C GLU A 212 -24.85 -9.07 -1.09
N THR A 213 -24.31 -10.02 -0.33
CA THR A 213 -24.16 -11.42 -0.76
C THR A 213 -25.50 -12.13 -0.92
N LEU A 214 -26.46 -11.82 -0.04
CA LEU A 214 -27.79 -12.41 -0.12
C LEU A 214 -28.56 -11.92 -1.35
N VAL A 215 -28.56 -10.61 -1.60
CA VAL A 215 -29.24 -9.95 -2.71
C VAL A 215 -28.64 -10.41 -4.04
N GLY A 216 -27.31 -10.39 -4.17
CA GLY A 216 -26.56 -10.85 -5.34
C GLY A 216 -26.95 -12.26 -5.79
N THR A 217 -27.16 -13.18 -4.84
CA THR A 217 -27.48 -14.58 -5.16
C THR A 217 -28.98 -14.87 -5.31
N SER A 218 -29.86 -14.01 -4.79
CA SER A 218 -31.30 -14.26 -4.70
C SER A 218 -32.14 -13.51 -5.74
N LEU A 219 -31.67 -12.36 -6.24
CA LEU A 219 -32.39 -11.51 -7.20
C LEU A 219 -31.88 -11.74 -8.63
N THR A 220 -32.44 -12.73 -9.32
CA THR A 220 -31.98 -13.12 -10.67
C THR A 220 -32.65 -12.34 -11.82
N THR A 221 -33.36 -11.25 -11.53
CA THR A 221 -34.12 -10.49 -12.54
C THR A 221 -33.72 -9.04 -12.50
N ALA A 222 -33.57 -8.43 -13.67
CA ALA A 222 -33.26 -7.02 -13.83
C ALA A 222 -34.14 -6.08 -12.98
N LEU A 223 -33.48 -5.23 -12.21
CA LEU A 223 -34.02 -4.19 -11.35
C LEU A 223 -33.80 -2.81 -11.94
N ASN A 224 -34.59 -1.85 -11.46
CA ASN A 224 -34.45 -0.44 -11.77
C ASN A 224 -34.72 0.35 -10.50
N LEU A 225 -33.65 0.69 -9.78
CA LEU A 225 -33.66 1.24 -8.43
C LEU A 225 -33.12 2.68 -8.42
N GLN A 226 -33.72 3.53 -7.59
CA GLN A 226 -33.34 4.93 -7.45
C GLN A 226 -33.48 5.40 -6.01
N LEU A 227 -32.41 5.96 -5.46
CA LEU A 227 -32.37 6.62 -4.16
C LEU A 227 -32.89 8.08 -4.24
N ASP A 228 -33.12 8.67 -3.06
CA ASP A 228 -33.49 10.07 -2.93
C ASP A 228 -32.26 10.99 -2.80
N ASN A 229 -32.40 12.18 -2.20
CA ASN A 229 -31.33 13.17 -2.13
C ASN A 229 -30.48 13.08 -0.84
N SER A 230 -30.67 12.07 0.00
CA SER A 230 -30.06 12.00 1.34
C SER A 230 -28.81 11.12 1.44
N GLY A 231 -28.41 10.46 0.34
CA GLY A 231 -27.31 9.49 0.33
C GLY A 231 -27.81 8.10 0.79
N GLY A 232 -27.32 7.02 0.19
CA GLY A 232 -27.75 5.68 0.57
C GLY A 232 -27.02 4.55 -0.13
N LYS A 233 -27.62 3.35 -0.12
CA LYS A 233 -27.04 2.13 -0.68
C LYS A 233 -27.99 1.41 -1.62
N LEU A 234 -27.49 0.91 -2.75
CA LEU A 234 -28.25 0.10 -3.72
C LEU A 234 -27.49 -1.18 -4.10
N TYR A 235 -28.25 -2.26 -4.28
CA TYR A 235 -27.75 -3.58 -4.69
C TYR A 235 -28.60 -4.12 -5.86
N GLY A 236 -27.97 -4.43 -6.99
CA GLY A 236 -28.60 -4.89 -8.24
C GLY A 236 -29.05 -6.35 -8.18
N GLY A 237 -28.14 -7.26 -7.87
CA GLY A 237 -28.45 -8.68 -7.83
C GLY A 237 -27.68 -9.46 -8.88
N ALA A 238 -28.33 -10.41 -9.54
CA ALA A 238 -27.77 -11.16 -10.67
C ALA A 238 -28.43 -10.78 -12.01
N GLY A 239 -29.14 -9.66 -12.04
CA GLY A 239 -29.85 -9.15 -13.21
C GLY A 239 -28.98 -8.24 -14.06
N ASN A 240 -29.57 -7.62 -15.09
CA ASN A 240 -28.93 -6.48 -15.76
C ASN A 240 -29.64 -5.23 -15.26
N ASP A 241 -29.10 -4.68 -14.18
CA ASP A 241 -29.75 -3.77 -13.28
C ASP A 241 -29.45 -2.30 -13.64
N ARG A 242 -30.34 -1.41 -13.23
CA ARG A 242 -30.15 0.04 -13.34
C ARG A 242 -30.26 0.66 -11.96
N LEU A 243 -29.18 1.26 -11.47
CA LEU A 243 -29.09 1.82 -10.13
C LEU A 243 -28.77 3.32 -10.23
N TYR A 244 -29.53 4.16 -9.53
CA TYR A 244 -29.39 5.63 -9.53
C TYR A 244 -29.30 6.16 -8.09
N GLY A 245 -28.18 6.80 -7.72
CA GLY A 245 -27.91 7.30 -6.35
C GLY A 245 -28.57 8.64 -6.02
N GLY A 246 -28.60 9.58 -6.94
CA GLY A 246 -29.29 10.86 -6.73
C GLY A 246 -28.34 11.99 -6.38
N SER A 247 -28.46 12.62 -5.21
CA SER A 247 -27.66 13.82 -4.86
C SER A 247 -26.94 13.80 -3.50
N GLY A 248 -26.90 12.64 -2.84
CA GLY A 248 -26.11 12.41 -1.63
C GLY A 248 -24.89 11.56 -1.93
N GLY A 249 -24.06 11.26 -0.91
CA GLY A 249 -22.98 10.29 -1.10
C GLY A 249 -23.53 8.87 -1.03
N ASP A 250 -23.48 8.14 -2.14
CA ASP A 250 -24.15 6.87 -2.34
C ASP A 250 -23.16 5.69 -2.49
N ARG A 251 -23.59 4.47 -2.16
CA ARG A 251 -22.85 3.23 -2.49
C ARG A 251 -23.72 2.32 -3.34
N LEU A 252 -23.28 2.03 -4.57
CA LEU A 252 -24.03 1.25 -5.55
C LEU A 252 -23.23 -0.01 -5.91
N SER A 253 -23.88 -1.17 -5.86
CA SER A 253 -23.29 -2.47 -6.23
C SER A 253 -24.19 -3.18 -7.23
N GLY A 254 -23.69 -3.46 -8.44
CA GLY A 254 -24.43 -4.21 -9.47
C GLY A 254 -24.53 -5.69 -9.15
N ALA A 255 -23.40 -6.26 -8.73
CA ALA A 255 -23.17 -7.67 -8.38
C ALA A 255 -22.94 -8.60 -9.58
N TRP A 256 -23.92 -9.29 -10.17
CA TRP A 256 -23.68 -10.08 -11.41
C TRP A 256 -24.58 -9.57 -12.53
N GLY A 257 -24.06 -9.63 -13.77
CA GLY A 257 -24.80 -9.25 -14.97
C GLY A 257 -24.28 -7.93 -15.54
N ASP A 258 -24.78 -7.52 -16.72
CA ASP A 258 -24.34 -6.24 -17.30
C ASP A 258 -25.20 -5.10 -16.75
N ASP A 259 -24.67 -4.38 -15.76
CA ASP A 259 -25.36 -3.37 -14.98
C ASP A 259 -25.08 -1.94 -15.47
N THR A 260 -25.93 -1.00 -15.05
CA THR A 260 -25.72 0.43 -15.24
C THR A 260 -25.91 1.15 -13.91
N LEU A 261 -24.82 1.67 -13.37
CA LEU A 261 -24.77 2.39 -12.10
C LEU A 261 -24.52 3.88 -12.36
N SER A 262 -25.31 4.74 -11.73
CA SER A 262 -25.16 6.20 -11.77
C SER A 262 -25.18 6.74 -10.36
N GLY A 263 -24.06 7.28 -9.87
CA GLY A 263 -23.96 7.93 -8.56
C GLY A 263 -24.84 9.18 -8.50
N GLY A 264 -24.55 10.15 -9.36
CA GLY A 264 -25.36 11.36 -9.49
C GLY A 264 -24.58 12.57 -9.01
N ALA A 265 -24.98 13.20 -7.92
CA ALA A 265 -24.17 14.22 -7.25
C ALA A 265 -23.85 13.76 -5.84
N GLY A 266 -22.69 14.11 -5.31
CA GLY A 266 -22.22 13.55 -4.04
C GLY A 266 -20.89 12.83 -4.26
N ASN A 267 -20.32 12.31 -3.17
CA ASN A 267 -19.12 11.49 -3.26
C ASN A 267 -19.56 10.03 -3.16
N ASP A 268 -19.59 9.36 -4.30
CA ASP A 268 -20.22 8.06 -4.46
C ASP A 268 -19.18 6.93 -4.48
N THR A 269 -19.63 5.71 -4.21
CA THR A 269 -18.83 4.48 -4.36
C THR A 269 -19.57 3.51 -5.26
N LEU A 270 -18.99 3.18 -6.41
CA LEU A 270 -19.59 2.32 -7.42
C LEU A 270 -18.81 1.01 -7.54
N ILE A 271 -19.54 -0.09 -7.57
CA ILE A 271 -19.03 -1.45 -7.71
C ILE A 271 -19.86 -2.11 -8.80
N GLY A 272 -19.26 -2.34 -9.97
CA GLY A 272 -19.94 -3.08 -11.05
C GLY A 272 -20.27 -4.48 -10.57
N GLY A 273 -19.23 -5.24 -10.26
CA GLY A 273 -19.35 -6.64 -9.90
C GLY A 273 -18.83 -7.48 -11.04
N ALA A 274 -19.40 -8.66 -11.27
CA ALA A 274 -19.01 -9.49 -12.40
C ALA A 274 -19.76 -9.10 -13.68
N ASP A 275 -19.17 -9.44 -14.83
CA ASP A 275 -19.64 -9.14 -16.19
C ASP A 275 -19.32 -7.69 -16.64
N ARG A 276 -20.04 -7.09 -17.60
CA ARG A 276 -19.63 -5.80 -18.16
C ARG A 276 -20.56 -4.69 -17.71
N ASP A 277 -20.07 -3.87 -16.80
CA ASP A 277 -20.87 -2.79 -16.23
C ASP A 277 -20.58 -1.42 -16.85
N LEU A 278 -21.54 -0.51 -16.74
CA LEU A 278 -21.38 0.91 -17.01
C LEU A 278 -21.47 1.69 -15.70
N LEU A 279 -20.36 2.28 -15.28
CA LEU A 279 -20.24 3.04 -14.03
C LEU A 279 -20.11 4.53 -14.34
N LEU A 280 -21.07 5.33 -13.88
CA LEU A 280 -21.14 6.78 -14.04
C LEU A 280 -21.11 7.41 -12.64
N GLY A 281 -20.02 8.07 -12.23
CA GLY A 281 -19.97 8.67 -10.88
C GLY A 281 -20.82 9.93 -10.81
N GLY A 282 -20.50 10.90 -11.66
CA GLY A 282 -21.25 12.15 -11.78
C GLY A 282 -20.50 13.27 -11.06
N ALA A 283 -21.20 14.12 -10.33
CA ALA A 283 -20.62 15.30 -9.71
C ALA A 283 -20.15 15.03 -8.28
N GLY A 284 -18.84 14.98 -8.08
CA GLY A 284 -18.22 14.87 -6.76
C GLY A 284 -16.96 14.04 -6.84
N ASN A 285 -16.40 13.66 -5.70
CA ASN A 285 -15.20 12.82 -5.67
C ASN A 285 -15.62 11.37 -5.44
N ASP A 286 -15.59 10.58 -6.51
CA ASP A 286 -16.16 9.25 -6.53
C ASP A 286 -15.10 8.15 -6.42
N ILE A 287 -15.52 6.98 -5.97
CA ILE A 287 -14.69 5.79 -5.80
C ILE A 287 -15.26 4.66 -6.67
N TYR A 288 -14.39 3.99 -7.41
CA TYR A 288 -14.70 2.77 -8.16
C TYR A 288 -13.90 1.63 -7.57
N GLU A 289 -14.57 0.62 -7.02
CA GLU A 289 -13.90 -0.53 -6.41
C GLU A 289 -13.78 -1.67 -7.43
N LEU A 290 -12.54 -2.05 -7.75
CA LEU A 290 -12.22 -3.11 -8.70
C LEU A 290 -11.58 -4.30 -7.99
N SER A 291 -11.97 -5.50 -8.40
CA SER A 291 -11.43 -6.79 -7.98
C SER A 291 -11.04 -7.59 -9.21
N ALA A 292 -10.26 -8.66 -9.09
CA ALA A 292 -9.91 -9.48 -10.25
C ALA A 292 -11.12 -10.20 -10.89
N THR A 293 -12.31 -10.06 -10.29
CA THR A 293 -13.59 -10.54 -10.80
C THR A 293 -14.51 -9.44 -11.28
N SER A 294 -14.05 -8.18 -11.35
CA SER A 294 -14.85 -7.01 -11.74
C SER A 294 -15.31 -7.03 -13.20
N GLY A 295 -14.91 -8.02 -13.98
CA GLY A 295 -15.40 -8.17 -15.34
C GLY A 295 -14.75 -7.16 -16.29
N ALA A 296 -15.46 -6.52 -17.22
CA ALA A 296 -14.84 -5.66 -18.24
C ALA A 296 -15.45 -4.26 -18.25
N ASP A 297 -15.45 -3.62 -17.08
CA ASP A 297 -16.24 -2.45 -16.78
C ASP A 297 -15.87 -1.21 -17.61
N LEU A 298 -16.87 -0.38 -17.86
CA LEU A 298 -16.72 0.93 -18.49
C LEU A 298 -16.99 2.02 -17.47
N ILE A 299 -15.94 2.75 -17.12
CA ILE A 299 -15.99 3.83 -16.14
C ILE A 299 -15.99 5.17 -16.89
N THR A 300 -16.96 6.03 -16.60
CA THR A 300 -17.08 7.36 -17.21
C THR A 300 -17.29 8.41 -16.13
N ASP A 301 -16.25 9.19 -15.90
CA ASP A 301 -16.31 10.32 -14.98
C ASP A 301 -15.31 11.40 -15.40
N THR A 302 -15.78 12.64 -15.41
CA THR A 302 -15.01 13.82 -15.80
C THR A 302 -15.20 14.98 -14.83
N GLU A 303 -15.82 14.74 -13.66
CA GLU A 303 -15.98 15.74 -12.62
C GLU A 303 -15.25 15.26 -11.35
N GLY A 304 -14.96 16.20 -10.44
CA GLY A 304 -14.23 15.93 -9.20
C GLY A 304 -12.84 15.28 -9.35
N GLN A 305 -12.41 14.66 -8.24
CA GLN A 305 -11.14 13.94 -8.10
C GLN A 305 -11.46 12.53 -7.62
N ASN A 306 -11.37 11.58 -8.54
CA ASN A 306 -11.90 10.24 -8.40
C ASN A 306 -10.80 9.24 -8.02
N ILE A 307 -11.21 8.09 -7.50
CA ILE A 307 -10.31 7.03 -7.05
C ILE A 307 -10.71 5.71 -7.72
N ILE A 308 -9.78 5.09 -8.42
CA ILE A 308 -9.84 3.65 -8.68
C ILE A 308 -9.21 2.94 -7.49
N ARG A 309 -10.01 2.15 -6.77
CA ARG A 309 -9.55 1.36 -5.62
C ARG A 309 -9.45 -0.10 -6.01
N PHE A 310 -8.23 -0.64 -6.00
CA PHE A 310 -7.96 -2.04 -6.26
C PHE A 310 -8.10 -2.87 -4.98
N ALA A 311 -8.86 -3.95 -5.05
CA ALA A 311 -8.93 -4.96 -4.03
C ALA A 311 -7.61 -5.75 -3.92
N ALA A 312 -7.45 -6.52 -2.84
CA ALA A 312 -6.18 -7.19 -2.50
C ALA A 312 -5.74 -8.27 -3.50
N ASP A 313 -6.62 -8.71 -4.40
CA ASP A 313 -6.34 -9.66 -5.47
C ASP A 313 -5.74 -9.00 -6.74
N ILE A 314 -5.75 -7.67 -6.82
CA ILE A 314 -5.05 -6.88 -7.84
C ILE A 314 -3.80 -6.26 -7.23
N SER A 315 -2.65 -6.53 -7.84
CA SER A 315 -1.35 -6.03 -7.41
C SER A 315 -0.55 -5.51 -8.60
N ALA A 316 0.51 -4.77 -8.34
CA ALA A 316 1.40 -4.29 -9.40
C ALA A 316 1.93 -5.40 -10.31
N ALA A 317 2.10 -6.63 -9.79
CA ALA A 317 2.67 -7.76 -10.54
C ALA A 317 1.69 -8.41 -11.53
N ASN A 318 0.38 -8.23 -11.35
CA ASN A 318 -0.63 -8.84 -12.22
C ASN A 318 -1.47 -7.84 -13.01
N LEU A 319 -1.21 -6.53 -12.83
CA LEU A 319 -1.86 -5.45 -13.53
C LEU A 319 -1.04 -5.04 -14.76
N THR A 320 -1.71 -4.90 -15.90
CA THR A 320 -1.15 -4.32 -17.12
C THR A 320 -2.07 -3.23 -17.63
N VAL A 321 -1.51 -2.08 -17.99
CA VAL A 321 -2.26 -0.90 -18.38
C VAL A 321 -1.92 -0.52 -19.81
N SER A 322 -2.93 -0.06 -20.55
CA SER A 322 -2.74 0.47 -21.89
C SER A 322 -3.67 1.63 -22.19
N THR A 323 -3.19 2.57 -22.98
CA THR A 323 -3.95 3.71 -23.49
C THR A 323 -4.62 3.34 -24.81
N THR A 324 -5.82 3.89 -25.02
CA THR A 324 -6.57 3.73 -26.25
C THR A 324 -7.40 4.99 -26.54
N THR A 325 -8.18 4.97 -27.61
CA THR A 325 -9.11 6.05 -27.94
C THR A 325 -10.51 5.50 -28.02
N MET A 326 -11.42 6.04 -27.19
CA MET A 326 -12.84 5.71 -27.21
C MET A 326 -13.64 6.97 -27.50
N ALA A 327 -14.51 6.92 -28.52
CA ALA A 327 -15.31 8.07 -28.96
C ALA A 327 -14.50 9.36 -29.25
N GLY A 328 -13.22 9.22 -29.61
CA GLY A 328 -12.32 10.35 -29.87
C GLY A 328 -11.68 10.96 -28.61
N GLN A 329 -11.88 10.36 -27.43
CA GLN A 329 -11.25 10.74 -26.17
C GLN A 329 -10.17 9.72 -25.77
N PRO A 330 -9.11 10.14 -25.08
CA PRO A 330 -8.17 9.23 -24.43
C PRO A 330 -8.89 8.34 -23.41
N ALA A 331 -8.61 7.05 -23.46
CA ALA A 331 -9.15 6.06 -22.55
C ALA A 331 -8.02 5.19 -21.98
N LEU A 332 -8.19 4.74 -20.74
CA LEU A 332 -7.23 3.90 -20.02
C LEU A 332 -7.83 2.52 -19.80
N ARG A 333 -7.27 1.51 -20.45
CA ARG A 333 -7.66 0.10 -20.27
C ARG A 333 -6.74 -0.58 -19.27
N MET A 334 -7.34 -1.23 -18.29
CA MET A 334 -6.68 -2.02 -17.25
C MET A 334 -6.98 -3.50 -17.46
N LYS A 335 -5.94 -4.33 -17.32
CA LYS A 335 -6.03 -5.78 -17.43
C LYS A 335 -5.39 -6.46 -16.23
N VAL A 336 -6.10 -7.42 -15.64
CA VAL A 336 -5.62 -8.24 -14.53
C VAL A 336 -5.36 -9.66 -15.04
N ASN A 337 -4.14 -10.16 -14.84
CA ASN A 337 -3.67 -11.45 -15.39
C ASN A 337 -3.90 -11.59 -16.92
N GLY A 338 -3.83 -10.47 -17.65
CA GLY A 338 -4.03 -10.40 -19.10
C GLY A 338 -5.50 -10.38 -19.57
N VAL A 339 -6.47 -10.46 -18.65
CA VAL A 339 -7.91 -10.31 -18.92
C VAL A 339 -8.30 -8.85 -18.67
N GLU A 340 -9.14 -8.27 -19.53
CA GLU A 340 -9.66 -6.90 -19.34
C GLU A 340 -10.54 -6.86 -18.09
N ASP A 341 -10.23 -5.91 -17.21
CA ASP A 341 -10.86 -5.73 -15.89
C ASP A 341 -11.72 -4.47 -15.87
N ALA A 342 -11.17 -3.35 -16.36
CA ALA A 342 -11.92 -2.11 -16.49
C ALA A 342 -11.28 -1.19 -17.55
N THR A 343 -12.09 -0.29 -18.10
CA THR A 343 -11.66 0.80 -18.97
C THR A 343 -12.26 2.12 -18.50
N ILE A 344 -11.40 3.06 -18.13
CA ILE A 344 -11.77 4.47 -17.94
C ILE A 344 -11.89 5.08 -19.34
N THR A 345 -13.10 5.50 -19.70
CA THR A 345 -13.43 5.89 -21.09
C THR A 345 -13.21 7.38 -21.37
N SER A 346 -13.12 8.21 -20.33
CA SER A 346 -12.85 9.65 -20.40
C SER A 346 -12.34 10.17 -19.06
N GLY A 347 -11.66 11.32 -19.06
CA GLY A 347 -11.23 12.02 -17.84
C GLY A 347 -10.13 11.28 -17.07
N VAL A 348 -9.24 10.56 -17.75
CA VAL A 348 -8.16 9.77 -17.12
C VAL A 348 -7.33 10.58 -16.12
N ASP A 349 -7.17 11.89 -16.37
CA ASP A 349 -6.49 12.85 -15.52
C ASP A 349 -7.22 13.19 -14.21
N HIS A 350 -8.49 12.84 -14.08
CA HIS A 350 -9.29 13.04 -12.86
C HIS A 350 -9.17 11.89 -11.86
N TYR A 351 -8.44 10.82 -12.18
CA TYR A 351 -8.32 9.63 -11.33
C TYR A 351 -6.99 9.56 -10.60
N SER A 352 -7.07 9.10 -9.36
CA SER A 352 -5.96 8.51 -8.61
C SER A 352 -6.19 7.02 -8.43
N PHE A 353 -5.12 6.28 -8.19
CA PHE A 353 -5.12 4.81 -8.13
C PHE A 353 -4.64 4.36 -6.77
N GLU A 354 -5.49 3.64 -6.03
CA GLU A 354 -5.23 3.17 -4.67
C GLU A 354 -5.14 1.64 -4.64
N PHE A 355 -4.02 1.11 -4.14
CA PHE A 355 -3.86 -0.33 -3.90
C PHE A 355 -4.23 -0.69 -2.46
N ALA A 356 -4.44 -1.99 -2.22
CA ALA A 356 -4.85 -2.51 -0.91
C ALA A 356 -3.86 -2.26 0.24
N ASP A 357 -2.59 -1.94 -0.06
CA ASP A 357 -1.59 -1.55 0.95
C ASP A 357 -1.69 -0.06 1.36
N GLY A 358 -2.62 0.69 0.76
CA GLY A 358 -2.85 2.11 0.98
C GLY A 358 -1.93 3.01 0.16
N SER A 359 -1.05 2.46 -0.69
CA SER A 359 -0.30 3.26 -1.65
C SER A 359 -1.27 3.91 -2.65
N ARG A 360 -1.01 5.19 -2.96
CA ARG A 360 -1.80 5.97 -3.90
C ARG A 360 -0.89 6.61 -4.93
N MET A 361 -1.31 6.55 -6.19
CA MET A 361 -0.63 7.16 -7.33
C MET A 361 -1.57 8.13 -8.04
N THR A 362 -1.02 9.25 -8.51
CA THR A 362 -1.67 10.10 -9.51
C THR A 362 -1.80 9.35 -10.84
N SER A 363 -2.66 9.83 -11.74
CA SER A 363 -2.78 9.29 -13.11
C SER A 363 -1.45 9.28 -13.87
N ALA A 364 -0.63 10.31 -13.70
CA ALA A 364 0.69 10.42 -14.29
C ALA A 364 1.65 9.35 -13.77
N GLU A 365 1.77 9.21 -12.44
CA GLU A 365 2.61 8.18 -11.81
C GLU A 365 2.13 6.77 -12.17
N PHE A 366 0.81 6.56 -12.23
CA PHE A 366 0.24 5.27 -12.60
C PHE A 366 0.57 4.90 -14.05
N LEU A 367 0.45 5.86 -14.99
CA LEU A 367 0.84 5.65 -16.38
C LEU A 367 2.35 5.38 -16.52
N LEU A 368 3.17 6.15 -15.83
CA LEU A 368 4.63 5.97 -15.81
C LEU A 368 5.02 4.58 -15.29
N ASN A 369 4.29 4.04 -14.31
CA ASN A 369 4.66 2.79 -13.67
C ASN A 369 4.00 1.54 -14.28
N PHE A 370 2.93 1.66 -15.07
CA PHE A 370 2.15 0.50 -15.52
C PHE A 370 1.81 0.45 -17.02
N ARG A 371 1.99 1.53 -17.78
CA ARG A 371 1.69 1.55 -19.23
C ARG A 371 2.69 0.65 -19.97
N ALA A 372 2.20 -0.38 -20.65
CA ALA A 372 3.05 -1.43 -21.21
C ALA A 372 3.32 -1.31 -22.71
N GLU A 373 2.67 -0.38 -23.41
CA GLU A 373 2.85 -0.15 -24.84
C GLU A 373 3.79 1.02 -25.13
N PRO A 374 4.66 0.91 -26.16
CA PRO A 374 5.52 2.01 -26.57
C PRO A 374 4.69 3.14 -27.17
N GLN A 375 5.05 4.38 -26.85
CA GLN A 375 4.44 5.59 -27.39
C GLN A 375 5.45 6.54 -28.03
N THR A 376 4.91 7.42 -28.85
CA THR A 376 5.59 8.67 -29.20
C THR A 376 4.77 9.82 -28.62
N VAL A 377 5.35 10.52 -27.66
CA VAL A 377 4.71 11.63 -26.95
C VAL A 377 5.30 12.94 -27.44
N TYR A 378 4.44 13.90 -27.74
CA TYR A 378 4.82 15.25 -28.14
C TYR A 378 4.28 16.24 -27.12
N GLY A 379 5.15 17.08 -26.60
CA GLY A 379 4.78 18.34 -25.98
C GLY A 379 4.30 19.36 -27.01
N ASN A 380 4.14 20.58 -26.54
CA ASN A 380 3.72 21.76 -27.28
C ASN A 380 4.74 22.89 -27.08
N ASP A 381 4.45 24.10 -27.56
CA ASP A 381 5.40 25.22 -27.47
C ASP A 381 5.44 25.87 -26.06
N THR A 382 5.07 25.13 -25.01
CA THR A 382 5.13 25.56 -23.60
C THR A 382 5.70 24.45 -22.74
N GLY A 383 6.22 24.79 -21.55
CA GLY A 383 6.80 23.80 -20.65
C GLY A 383 5.81 22.71 -20.23
N ASP A 384 6.13 21.48 -20.59
CA ASP A 384 5.31 20.28 -20.42
C ASP A 384 5.92 19.28 -19.43
N THR A 385 5.12 18.30 -19.00
CA THR A 385 5.63 17.13 -18.30
C THR A 385 5.18 15.87 -19.02
N LEU A 386 6.13 15.09 -19.53
CA LEU A 386 5.92 13.96 -20.42
C LEU A 386 6.31 12.64 -19.74
N TYR A 387 5.55 11.57 -20.01
CA TYR A 387 5.71 10.24 -19.38
C TYR A 387 5.69 9.09 -20.41
N GLY A 388 6.73 8.25 -20.43
CA GLY A 388 6.91 7.09 -21.35
C GLY A 388 6.38 5.74 -20.83
N GLY A 389 6.49 5.41 -19.55
CA GLY A 389 5.88 4.18 -19.03
C GLY A 389 6.87 3.02 -18.86
N GLN A 390 6.50 1.81 -19.32
CA GLN A 390 7.31 0.59 -19.17
C GLN A 390 7.91 0.04 -20.47
N ALA A 391 7.66 0.69 -21.60
CA ALA A 391 8.13 0.25 -22.90
C ALA A 391 9.23 1.19 -23.42
N ALA A 392 9.80 0.88 -24.58
CA ALA A 392 10.72 1.80 -25.25
C ALA A 392 9.90 2.91 -25.94
N ASP A 393 9.92 4.09 -25.35
CA ASP A 393 9.14 5.26 -25.72
C ASP A 393 10.00 6.32 -26.41
N THR A 394 9.33 7.30 -27.03
CA THR A 394 9.99 8.47 -27.62
C THR A 394 9.26 9.73 -27.20
N LEU A 395 9.94 10.62 -26.50
CA LEU A 395 9.38 11.85 -25.96
C LEU A 395 10.05 13.06 -26.63
N TYR A 396 9.23 13.98 -27.16
CA TYR A 396 9.67 15.25 -27.73
C TYR A 396 9.04 16.42 -26.98
N GLY A 397 9.81 17.20 -26.22
CA GLY A 397 9.32 18.36 -25.46
C GLY A 397 8.83 19.51 -26.35
N GLN A 398 9.58 19.81 -27.43
CA GLN A 398 9.34 20.91 -28.39
C GLN A 398 9.95 22.26 -27.96
N GLU A 399 9.16 23.30 -27.69
CA GLU A 399 9.67 24.56 -27.13
C GLU A 399 9.14 24.68 -25.71
N GLY A 400 9.95 25.13 -24.77
CA GLY A 400 9.48 25.24 -23.39
C GLY A 400 10.56 24.86 -22.41
N ASN A 401 10.18 24.74 -21.14
CA ASN A 401 11.04 24.12 -20.16
C ASN A 401 10.32 22.85 -19.74
N ASP A 402 10.75 21.74 -20.30
CA ASP A 402 10.02 20.48 -20.27
C ASP A 402 10.59 19.54 -19.21
N SER A 403 9.75 18.66 -18.67
CA SER A 403 10.14 17.61 -17.73
C SER A 403 9.82 16.25 -18.34
N LEU A 404 10.84 15.48 -18.70
CA LEU A 404 10.71 14.23 -19.43
C LEU A 404 11.02 13.06 -18.50
N TRP A 405 10.05 12.15 -18.36
CA TRP A 405 10.15 10.89 -17.65
C TRP A 405 10.01 9.74 -18.65
N GLY A 406 11.12 9.14 -19.06
CA GLY A 406 11.08 7.94 -19.91
C GLY A 406 10.31 6.82 -19.21
N GLY A 407 10.77 6.48 -18.01
CA GLY A 407 10.23 5.35 -17.26
C GLY A 407 11.09 4.12 -17.50
N ALA A 408 10.54 2.92 -17.30
CA ALA A 408 11.25 1.71 -17.66
C ALA A 408 11.20 1.51 -19.18
N GLY A 409 12.31 1.15 -19.79
CA GLY A 409 12.37 1.02 -21.23
C GLY A 409 13.79 1.20 -21.75
N ASP A 410 13.92 1.38 -23.05
CA ASP A 410 15.14 1.98 -23.61
C ASP A 410 14.61 3.19 -24.39
N ASP A 411 14.56 4.35 -23.74
CA ASP A 411 13.79 5.50 -24.23
C ASP A 411 14.62 6.48 -25.05
N LEU A 412 13.96 7.22 -25.95
CA LEU A 412 14.54 8.38 -26.63
C LEU A 412 13.88 9.66 -26.11
N LEU A 413 14.67 10.53 -25.48
CA LEU A 413 14.23 11.78 -24.88
C LEU A 413 14.86 12.97 -25.62
N ASP A 414 14.03 13.82 -26.21
CA ASP A 414 14.43 15.05 -26.91
C ASP A 414 13.68 16.20 -26.23
N GLY A 415 14.42 17.07 -25.52
CA GLY A 415 13.83 18.18 -24.76
C GLY A 415 13.34 19.25 -25.73
N GLY A 416 14.24 19.66 -26.62
CA GLY A 416 13.92 20.61 -27.67
C GLY A 416 14.61 21.95 -27.42
N LEU A 417 13.84 23.03 -27.41
CA LEU A 417 14.32 24.37 -27.11
C LEU A 417 13.89 24.79 -25.71
N GLY A 418 14.85 25.20 -24.89
CA GLY A 418 14.62 25.83 -23.59
C GLY A 418 15.41 25.12 -22.51
N SER A 419 14.94 25.10 -21.25
CA SER A 419 15.69 24.45 -20.16
C SER A 419 14.91 23.23 -19.66
N ASP A 420 15.40 22.05 -20.02
CA ASP A 420 14.68 20.79 -19.88
C ASP A 420 15.25 19.89 -18.78
N ASP A 421 14.37 19.17 -18.09
CA ASP A 421 14.67 18.26 -17.01
C ASP A 421 14.40 16.80 -17.44
N TYR A 422 15.44 16.00 -17.53
CA TYR A 422 15.38 14.56 -17.80
C TYR A 422 15.46 13.78 -16.50
N HIS A 423 14.37 13.10 -16.12
CA HIS A 423 14.31 12.35 -14.86
C HIS A 423 14.67 10.89 -15.07
N TYR A 424 15.57 10.37 -14.23
CA TYR A 424 16.08 9.01 -14.34
C TYR A 424 16.08 8.29 -12.99
N ARG A 425 15.58 7.06 -12.95
CA ARG A 425 15.42 6.23 -11.74
C ARG A 425 16.00 4.83 -11.94
N PRO A 426 16.24 4.08 -10.85
CA PRO A 426 16.62 2.67 -10.97
C PRO A 426 15.56 1.86 -11.73
N GLY A 427 16.00 1.09 -12.71
CA GLY A 427 15.17 0.27 -13.58
C GLY A 427 14.60 1.01 -14.79
N ASP A 428 14.99 2.28 -15.02
CA ASP A 428 14.54 3.04 -16.19
C ASP A 428 15.18 2.50 -17.49
N GLY A 429 16.33 1.80 -17.42
CA GLY A 429 16.93 1.06 -18.54
C GLY A 429 17.95 1.85 -19.35
N GLN A 430 18.06 1.67 -20.66
CA GLN A 430 19.11 2.33 -21.47
C GLN A 430 18.56 3.49 -22.31
N ASP A 431 18.60 4.68 -21.73
CA ASP A 431 17.99 5.86 -22.33
C ASP A 431 18.98 6.66 -23.18
N VAL A 432 18.45 7.30 -24.21
CA VAL A 432 19.16 8.19 -25.10
C VAL A 432 18.58 9.59 -24.97
N ILE A 433 19.42 10.54 -24.57
CA ILE A 433 19.09 11.96 -24.58
C ILE A 433 19.66 12.59 -25.85
N GLN A 434 18.79 13.27 -26.59
CA GLN A 434 19.15 14.01 -27.77
C GLN A 434 18.78 15.48 -27.59
N GLU A 435 19.78 16.29 -27.31
CA GLU A 435 19.62 17.73 -27.34
C GLU A 435 19.50 18.23 -28.78
N THR A 436 18.41 18.93 -29.09
CA THR A 436 18.17 19.58 -30.38
C THR A 436 18.28 21.10 -30.31
N ASP A 437 18.88 21.55 -29.23
CA ASP A 437 18.99 22.94 -28.86
C ASP A 437 19.78 23.77 -29.89
N MET A 438 19.28 24.98 -30.20
CA MET A 438 19.81 25.80 -31.30
C MET A 438 20.63 27.00 -30.80
N PRO A 439 21.97 26.97 -30.93
CA PRO A 439 22.80 28.07 -30.46
C PRO A 439 22.48 29.36 -31.22
N GLY A 440 22.09 30.40 -30.47
CA GLY A 440 21.74 31.73 -31.01
C GLY A 440 20.25 32.06 -31.04
N SER A 441 19.37 31.20 -30.50
CA SER A 441 17.95 31.46 -30.26
C SER A 441 17.70 32.64 -29.29
N GLY A 442 18.68 32.96 -28.43
CA GLY A 442 18.60 34.01 -27.42
C GLY A 442 17.91 33.56 -26.13
N GLN A 443 17.55 32.29 -26.03
CA GLN A 443 17.15 31.63 -24.78
C GLN A 443 18.39 31.00 -24.13
N SER A 444 18.42 31.01 -22.80
CA SER A 444 19.32 30.17 -22.00
C SER A 444 18.65 28.81 -21.93
N SER A 445 19.33 27.78 -22.40
CA SER A 445 19.06 26.38 -22.11
C SER A 445 19.99 25.96 -20.97
N GLN A 446 19.42 25.40 -19.92
CA GLN A 446 20.14 24.81 -18.81
C GLN A 446 19.47 23.47 -18.56
N ASP A 447 19.84 22.52 -19.39
CA ASP A 447 19.28 21.20 -19.42
C ASP A 447 19.95 20.36 -18.33
N ARG A 448 19.18 19.46 -17.76
CA ARG A 448 19.62 18.71 -16.59
C ARG A 448 19.10 17.30 -16.58
N VAL A 449 19.99 16.37 -16.26
CA VAL A 449 19.61 15.02 -15.84
C VAL A 449 19.43 15.02 -14.33
N ILE A 450 18.27 14.58 -13.85
CA ILE A 450 17.91 14.48 -12.43
C ILE A 450 17.82 13.01 -12.05
N PHE A 451 18.77 12.56 -11.23
CA PHE A 451 18.77 11.22 -10.67
C PHE A 451 17.83 11.12 -9.47
N GLY A 452 16.87 10.21 -9.57
CA GLY A 452 15.92 9.88 -8.52
C GLY A 452 16.57 9.22 -7.30
N ALA A 453 15.77 9.05 -6.24
CA ALA A 453 16.22 8.36 -5.04
C ALA A 453 16.73 6.94 -5.37
N GLY A 454 17.84 6.54 -4.75
CA GLY A 454 18.48 5.25 -5.01
C GLY A 454 19.65 5.30 -5.99
N ILE A 455 19.92 6.45 -6.62
CA ILE A 455 21.12 6.69 -7.41
C ILE A 455 21.91 7.82 -6.74
N ALA A 456 23.05 7.50 -6.14
CA ALA A 456 23.95 8.49 -5.57
C ALA A 456 25.05 8.89 -6.57
N LEU A 457 25.67 10.05 -6.34
CA LEU A 457 26.82 10.52 -7.11
C LEU A 457 27.95 9.48 -7.18
N SER A 458 28.14 8.73 -6.09
CA SER A 458 29.14 7.66 -5.98
C SER A 458 28.80 6.42 -6.82
N ASP A 459 27.56 6.28 -7.28
CA ASP A 459 27.13 5.12 -8.08
C ASP A 459 27.33 5.38 -9.58
N VAL A 460 27.46 6.64 -9.99
CA VAL A 460 27.45 7.06 -11.38
C VAL A 460 28.87 7.16 -11.95
N THR A 461 29.11 6.54 -13.11
CA THR A 461 30.35 6.69 -13.88
C THR A 461 30.06 7.46 -15.17
N PHE A 462 30.85 8.48 -15.46
CA PHE A 462 30.79 9.24 -16.71
C PHE A 462 31.87 8.74 -17.66
N ASN A 463 31.55 8.54 -18.93
CA ASN A 463 32.48 8.02 -19.93
C ASN A 463 32.35 8.77 -21.25
N HIS A 464 33.48 9.28 -21.75
CA HIS A 464 33.58 9.85 -23.09
C HIS A 464 33.72 8.72 -24.13
N GLN A 465 32.68 8.50 -24.92
CA GLN A 465 32.70 7.46 -25.95
C GLN A 465 33.47 7.91 -27.21
N PRO A 466 34.08 6.98 -27.98
CA PRO A 466 34.87 7.33 -29.18
C PRO A 466 34.09 8.02 -30.31
N ASN A 467 32.76 7.89 -30.34
CA ASN A 467 31.85 8.61 -31.25
C ASN A 467 31.61 10.08 -30.83
N GLY A 468 32.07 10.48 -29.65
CA GLY A 468 31.88 11.82 -29.07
C GLY A 468 30.61 11.96 -28.22
N ASP A 469 29.94 10.85 -27.89
CA ASP A 469 28.81 10.83 -26.97
C ASP A 469 29.29 10.76 -25.51
N LEU A 470 28.46 11.23 -24.58
CA LEU A 470 28.66 11.00 -23.15
C LEU A 470 27.78 9.82 -22.72
N SER A 471 28.38 8.82 -22.09
CA SER A 471 27.66 7.72 -21.46
C SER A 471 27.77 7.82 -19.96
N VAL A 472 26.65 7.62 -19.28
CA VAL A 472 26.51 7.70 -17.83
C VAL A 472 25.93 6.38 -17.35
N THR A 473 26.74 5.58 -16.65
CA THR A 473 26.33 4.25 -16.16
C THR A 473 26.16 4.26 -14.65
N VAL A 474 25.24 3.44 -14.14
CA VAL A 474 24.96 3.34 -12.70
C VAL A 474 25.45 2.00 -12.15
N ALA A 475 26.24 2.04 -11.08
CA ALA A 475 26.82 0.86 -10.44
C ALA A 475 25.76 -0.17 -10.04
N GLY A 476 25.98 -1.43 -10.38
CA GLY A 476 25.10 -2.53 -9.96
C GLY A 476 23.76 -2.61 -10.71
N LEU A 477 23.53 -1.74 -11.68
CA LEU A 477 22.37 -1.74 -12.57
C LEU A 477 22.82 -1.97 -14.02
N ALA A 478 21.91 -2.46 -14.86
CA ALA A 478 22.13 -2.53 -16.32
C ALA A 478 21.80 -1.18 -17.01
N ASP A 479 21.49 -0.19 -16.19
CA ASP A 479 20.96 1.13 -16.49
C ASP A 479 22.07 2.06 -17.02
N ALA A 480 21.77 2.78 -18.09
CA ALA A 480 22.65 3.79 -18.66
C ALA A 480 21.88 4.93 -19.32
N ILE A 481 22.48 6.12 -19.31
CA ILE A 481 22.05 7.27 -20.10
C ILE A 481 23.13 7.56 -21.14
N THR A 482 22.72 7.76 -22.40
CA THR A 482 23.60 8.23 -23.47
C THR A 482 23.17 9.61 -23.94
N VAL A 483 24.00 10.62 -23.72
CA VAL A 483 23.77 11.98 -24.27
C VAL A 483 24.54 12.13 -25.57
N THR A 484 23.79 12.23 -26.67
CA THR A 484 24.37 12.19 -28.02
C THR A 484 25.10 13.49 -28.39
N GLY A 485 26.33 13.36 -28.89
CA GLY A 485 27.13 14.48 -29.39
C GLY A 485 27.69 15.43 -28.32
N TRP A 486 27.61 15.08 -27.03
CA TRP A 486 28.00 15.93 -25.89
C TRP A 486 29.44 16.50 -25.99
N TYR A 487 30.40 15.69 -26.48
CA TYR A 487 31.79 16.12 -26.69
C TYR A 487 32.04 16.74 -28.07
N THR A 488 31.08 16.63 -28.99
CA THR A 488 31.22 17.11 -30.38
C THR A 488 30.71 18.53 -30.59
N ASP A 489 29.65 18.91 -29.88
CA ASP A 489 29.02 20.22 -30.00
C ASP A 489 28.56 20.69 -28.61
N PRO A 490 29.07 21.82 -28.09
CA PRO A 490 28.63 22.35 -26.81
C PRO A 490 27.13 22.63 -26.70
N ALA A 491 26.43 22.84 -27.82
CA ALA A 491 24.97 23.01 -27.83
C ALA A 491 24.19 21.68 -27.69
N LYS A 492 24.88 20.54 -27.65
CA LYS A 492 24.27 19.22 -27.43
C LYS A 492 24.51 18.68 -26.03
N ARG A 493 24.89 19.56 -25.11
CA ARG A 493 25.26 19.17 -23.76
C ARG A 493 24.07 19.38 -22.86
N VAL A 494 23.80 18.37 -22.04
CA VAL A 494 23.13 18.60 -20.76
C VAL A 494 24.12 19.36 -19.86
N GLU A 495 23.70 20.52 -19.32
CA GLU A 495 24.52 21.41 -18.49
C GLU A 495 24.78 20.88 -17.09
N ALA A 496 23.89 20.06 -16.53
CA ALA A 496 24.02 19.57 -15.16
C ALA A 496 23.49 18.13 -14.96
N PHE A 497 24.15 17.41 -14.05
CA PHE A 497 23.69 16.13 -13.53
C PHE A 497 23.43 16.32 -12.04
N GLU A 498 22.16 16.26 -11.62
CA GLU A 498 21.71 16.50 -10.25
C GLU A 498 21.28 15.22 -9.54
N PHE A 499 21.60 15.15 -8.25
CA PHE A 499 21.29 14.03 -7.39
C PHE A 499 20.29 14.45 -6.30
N ALA A 500 19.57 13.46 -5.75
CA ALA A 500 18.55 13.68 -4.72
C ALA A 500 19.05 14.39 -3.44
N ASP A 501 20.36 14.42 -3.20
CA ASP A 501 20.99 15.12 -2.07
C ASP A 501 21.35 16.59 -2.38
N GLY A 502 21.04 17.07 -3.58
CA GLY A 502 21.30 18.42 -4.08
C GLY A 502 22.72 18.64 -4.62
N ARG A 503 23.58 17.63 -4.64
CA ARG A 503 24.87 17.70 -5.34
C ARG A 503 24.64 17.72 -6.84
N GLN A 504 25.54 18.38 -7.56
CA GLN A 504 25.50 18.47 -9.02
C GLN A 504 26.91 18.32 -9.62
N ILE A 505 27.00 17.68 -10.79
CA ILE A 505 28.14 17.79 -11.69
C ILE A 505 27.74 18.68 -12.85
N THR A 506 28.48 19.77 -13.07
CA THR A 506 28.23 20.67 -14.22
C THR A 506 29.00 20.22 -15.45
N ALA A 507 28.51 20.58 -16.63
CA ALA A 507 29.18 20.29 -17.89
C ALA A 507 30.58 20.88 -17.97
N ASP A 508 30.80 22.07 -17.40
CA ASP A 508 32.14 22.68 -17.30
C ASP A 508 33.10 21.83 -16.46
N THR A 509 32.60 21.26 -15.36
CA THR A 509 33.38 20.36 -14.51
C THR A 509 33.71 19.10 -15.29
N LEU A 510 32.70 18.45 -15.87
CA LEU A 510 32.85 17.18 -16.57
C LEU A 510 33.75 17.31 -17.82
N ALA A 511 33.62 18.39 -18.59
CA ALA A 511 34.45 18.64 -19.76
C ALA A 511 35.93 18.94 -19.40
N ALA A 512 36.20 19.43 -18.19
CA ALA A 512 37.55 19.68 -17.71
C ALA A 512 38.25 18.42 -17.18
N LEU A 513 37.49 17.39 -16.78
CA LEU A 513 38.01 16.16 -16.19
C LEU A 513 38.53 15.15 -17.23
N ASP A 514 38.18 15.30 -18.52
CA ASP A 514 38.49 14.34 -19.60
C ASP A 514 38.24 12.89 -19.13
N VAL A 515 36.97 12.59 -18.82
CA VAL A 515 36.42 11.37 -18.18
C VAL A 515 36.59 10.08 -19.02
N THR A 516 37.79 9.88 -19.53
CA THR A 516 38.31 8.62 -19.99
C THR A 516 38.98 7.92 -18.79
N PRO A 517 39.00 6.58 -18.73
CA PRO A 517 39.73 5.87 -17.69
C PRO A 517 41.17 6.37 -17.60
N LEU A 518 41.62 6.70 -16.38
CA LEU A 518 42.98 7.18 -16.17
C LEU A 518 43.94 6.02 -16.43
N GLN A 519 44.67 6.09 -17.54
CA GLN A 519 45.57 5.03 -17.97
C GLN A 519 47.04 5.40 -17.68
N GLY A 520 47.71 4.57 -16.88
CA GLY A 520 49.14 4.62 -16.66
C GLY A 520 49.93 3.99 -17.81
N SER A 521 51.25 3.99 -17.65
CA SER A 521 52.23 3.59 -18.64
C SER A 521 52.73 2.16 -18.37
N ALA A 522 53.91 1.82 -18.87
CA ALA A 522 54.57 0.55 -18.56
C ALA A 522 55.71 0.72 -17.54
N GLY A 523 55.71 1.82 -16.78
CA GLY A 523 56.59 2.04 -15.64
C GLY A 523 55.83 2.63 -14.47
N ASN A 524 56.51 2.77 -13.34
CA ASN A 524 55.91 3.16 -12.06
C ASN A 524 55.28 4.57 -12.09
N ASP A 525 53.96 4.62 -12.01
CA ASP A 525 53.15 5.82 -12.18
C ASP A 525 52.40 6.22 -10.89
N PRO A 526 52.43 7.51 -10.51
CA PRO A 526 51.54 8.05 -9.49
C PRO A 526 50.22 8.50 -10.13
N LEU A 527 49.16 7.71 -9.94
CA LEU A 527 47.83 7.93 -10.49
C LEU A 527 46.87 8.39 -9.39
N SER A 528 46.22 9.53 -9.63
CA SER A 528 45.24 10.12 -8.70
C SER A 528 43.97 10.43 -9.48
N GLY A 529 42.86 9.86 -9.03
CA GLY A 529 41.52 10.18 -9.53
C GLY A 529 41.05 11.56 -9.07
N THR A 530 39.75 11.73 -9.19
CA THR A 530 38.95 12.92 -8.92
C THR A 530 38.17 12.73 -7.61
N ASP A 531 37.28 13.65 -7.25
CA ASP A 531 36.36 13.44 -6.11
C ASP A 531 35.07 12.68 -6.53
N TYR A 532 35.09 12.06 -7.72
CA TYR A 532 33.99 11.31 -8.34
C TYR A 532 34.43 9.88 -8.64
N ARG A 533 33.47 9.00 -8.96
CA ARG A 533 33.78 7.62 -9.35
C ARG A 533 34.67 7.56 -10.59
N ASP A 534 35.87 7.02 -10.43
CA ASP A 534 36.88 6.86 -11.47
C ASP A 534 37.17 5.39 -11.80
N ILE A 535 37.68 5.16 -13.01
CA ILE A 535 38.33 3.90 -13.39
C ILE A 535 39.81 4.21 -13.64
N ILE A 536 40.69 3.62 -12.83
CA ILE A 536 42.15 3.79 -12.96
C ILE A 536 42.75 2.48 -13.43
N LEU A 537 43.43 2.51 -14.58
CA LEU A 537 44.16 1.38 -15.18
C LEU A 537 45.66 1.66 -15.10
N ALA A 538 46.36 1.05 -14.15
CA ALA A 538 47.72 1.46 -13.83
C ALA A 538 48.76 1.10 -14.90
N GLY A 539 48.57 -0.02 -15.61
CA GLY A 539 49.52 -0.49 -16.60
C GLY A 539 50.52 -1.47 -16.01
N ALA A 540 51.76 -1.43 -16.49
CA ALA A 540 52.82 -2.26 -15.90
C ALA A 540 53.74 -1.39 -15.05
N GLY A 541 54.20 -1.88 -13.90
CA GLY A 541 55.07 -1.11 -13.01
C GLY A 541 54.63 -1.25 -11.56
N ASP A 542 55.44 -0.72 -10.64
CA ASP A 542 55.01 -0.61 -9.24
C ASP A 542 54.30 0.73 -9.06
N ASP A 543 52.97 0.74 -9.15
CA ASP A 543 52.18 1.94 -9.31
C ASP A 543 51.58 2.43 -7.98
N GLN A 544 51.20 3.70 -7.93
CA GLN A 544 50.48 4.29 -6.79
C GLN A 544 49.11 4.77 -7.25
N LEU A 545 48.05 4.14 -6.74
CA LEU A 545 46.67 4.45 -7.08
C LEU A 545 45.96 5.11 -5.89
N ILE A 546 45.41 6.29 -6.15
CA ILE A 546 44.65 7.08 -5.18
C ILE A 546 43.33 7.48 -5.85
N GLY A 547 42.22 6.91 -5.40
CA GLY A 547 40.88 7.30 -5.88
C GLY A 547 40.56 8.77 -5.60
N ASN A 548 40.78 9.17 -4.34
CA ASN A 548 40.45 10.45 -3.70
C ASN A 548 39.06 10.48 -3.08
N GLY A 549 37.99 10.64 -3.85
CA GLY A 549 36.61 10.50 -3.38
C GLY A 549 35.75 9.91 -4.47
N GLY A 550 34.67 9.21 -4.14
CA GLY A 550 33.91 8.44 -5.13
C GLY A 550 33.82 6.98 -4.71
N ASN A 551 33.36 6.09 -5.58
CA ASN A 551 33.49 4.65 -5.36
C ASN A 551 34.29 4.11 -6.54
N ASP A 552 35.61 4.12 -6.44
CA ASP A 552 36.51 4.02 -7.59
C ASP A 552 36.86 2.56 -7.93
N ASP A 553 37.08 2.27 -9.22
CA ASP A 553 37.59 0.98 -9.69
C ASP A 553 39.09 1.10 -9.99
N LEU A 554 39.93 0.56 -9.09
CA LEU A 554 41.38 0.70 -9.11
C LEU A 554 42.04 -0.60 -9.60
N HIS A 555 42.53 -0.60 -10.83
CA HIS A 555 43.21 -1.75 -11.44
C HIS A 555 44.73 -1.59 -11.39
N GLY A 556 45.40 -2.41 -10.57
CA GLY A 556 46.87 -2.41 -10.47
C GLY A 556 47.57 -2.98 -11.72
N GLU A 557 46.89 -3.88 -12.42
CA GLU A 557 47.46 -4.60 -13.56
C GLU A 557 48.74 -5.36 -13.15
N THR A 558 49.93 -5.13 -13.73
CA THR A 558 51.11 -5.96 -13.39
C THR A 558 52.15 -5.17 -12.61
N GLY A 559 52.44 -5.60 -11.38
CA GLY A 559 53.57 -5.11 -10.60
C GLY A 559 53.32 -5.15 -9.09
N THR A 560 54.01 -4.30 -8.34
CA THR A 560 53.78 -4.15 -6.88
C THR A 560 53.09 -2.82 -6.62
N ASP A 561 51.77 -2.85 -6.55
CA ASP A 561 50.98 -1.62 -6.54
C ASP A 561 50.64 -1.16 -5.13
N THR A 562 50.40 0.15 -4.99
CA THR A 562 50.05 0.78 -3.73
C THR A 562 48.70 1.51 -3.83
N TYR A 563 47.71 1.02 -3.09
CA TYR A 563 46.37 1.59 -3.01
C TYR A 563 46.19 2.41 -1.74
N ARG A 564 45.70 3.64 -1.86
CA ARG A 564 45.53 4.51 -0.68
C ARG A 564 44.09 4.55 -0.18
N LEU A 565 43.88 4.05 1.03
CA LEU A 565 42.63 4.25 1.77
C LEU A 565 42.66 5.59 2.53
N SER A 566 41.92 6.57 2.02
CA SER A 566 41.88 7.95 2.51
C SER A 566 40.56 8.29 3.21
N ARG A 567 40.53 9.40 3.94
CA ARG A 567 39.29 9.91 4.55
C ARG A 567 38.45 10.64 3.52
N GLY A 568 37.19 10.24 3.36
CA GLY A 568 36.34 10.73 2.28
C GLY A 568 36.63 10.06 0.94
N GLY A 569 37.35 8.91 0.97
CA GLY A 569 37.64 8.04 -0.16
C GLY A 569 36.39 7.47 -0.80
N GLY A 570 35.36 7.18 0.02
CA GLY A 570 34.21 6.39 -0.38
C GLY A 570 34.54 4.89 -0.45
N ALA A 571 33.79 4.13 -1.24
CA ALA A 571 33.83 2.67 -1.27
C ALA A 571 34.46 2.15 -2.56
N ASP A 572 35.79 2.05 -2.55
CA ASP A 572 36.60 1.70 -3.72
C ASP A 572 36.71 0.18 -3.91
N GLN A 573 36.91 -0.26 -5.14
CA GLN A 573 37.22 -1.64 -5.52
C GLN A 573 38.63 -1.74 -6.08
N VAL A 574 39.32 -2.82 -5.71
CA VAL A 574 40.69 -3.08 -6.16
C VAL A 574 40.76 -4.38 -6.92
N PHE A 575 41.31 -4.30 -8.14
CA PHE A 575 41.51 -5.41 -9.05
C PHE A 575 43.00 -5.65 -9.27
N GLU A 576 43.41 -6.88 -9.01
CA GLU A 576 44.81 -7.29 -8.98
C GLU A 576 45.08 -8.56 -9.78
N VAL A 577 46.36 -8.81 -10.08
CA VAL A 577 46.83 -9.99 -10.82
C VAL A 577 47.44 -11.03 -9.88
N GLU A 578 47.41 -12.31 -10.28
CA GLU A 578 47.87 -13.42 -9.45
C GLU A 578 49.40 -13.45 -9.31
N GLY A 579 49.89 -13.76 -8.11
CA GLY A 579 51.32 -14.00 -7.83
C GLY A 579 52.12 -12.75 -7.45
N GLU A 580 51.45 -11.62 -7.27
CA GLU A 580 52.06 -10.33 -6.95
C GLU A 580 51.95 -9.98 -5.46
N THR A 581 52.60 -8.89 -5.06
CA THR A 581 52.57 -8.38 -3.68
C THR A 581 52.22 -6.91 -3.72
N SER A 582 51.02 -6.55 -3.29
CA SER A 582 50.56 -5.16 -3.29
C SER A 582 50.33 -4.61 -1.88
N MET A 583 50.30 -3.29 -1.80
CA MET A 583 50.33 -2.53 -0.57
C MET A 583 49.07 -1.67 -0.41
N ILE A 584 48.48 -1.70 0.77
CA ILE A 584 47.41 -0.78 1.17
C ILE A 584 48.02 0.27 2.09
N GLU A 585 48.05 1.51 1.65
CA GLU A 585 48.52 2.64 2.44
C GLU A 585 47.36 3.28 3.21
N VAL A 586 47.38 3.11 4.53
CA VAL A 586 46.34 3.65 5.44
C VAL A 586 46.90 4.90 6.09
N SER A 587 46.78 6.02 5.38
CA SER A 587 47.42 7.30 5.77
C SER A 587 46.56 8.14 6.72
N ALA A 588 45.23 8.01 6.68
CA ALA A 588 44.30 8.85 7.43
C ALA A 588 43.68 8.18 8.67
N TYR A 589 43.84 6.86 8.82
CA TYR A 589 43.18 6.06 9.84
C TYR A 589 44.16 5.30 10.73
N ASN A 590 43.78 5.04 11.98
CA ASN A 590 44.52 4.11 12.83
C ASN A 590 44.19 2.68 12.38
N LEU A 591 45.19 1.82 12.22
CA LEU A 591 44.99 0.43 11.83
C LEU A 591 44.01 -0.33 12.75
N SER A 592 43.86 0.07 14.01
CA SER A 592 42.88 -0.53 14.92
C SER A 592 41.42 -0.33 14.48
N ARG A 593 41.15 0.63 13.58
CA ARG A 593 39.82 0.94 13.05
C ARG A 593 39.47 0.13 11.80
N LEU A 594 40.45 -0.51 11.16
CA LEU A 594 40.20 -1.38 10.02
C LEU A 594 39.39 -2.58 10.45
N THR A 595 38.45 -2.95 9.60
CA THR A 595 37.65 -4.17 9.70
C THR A 595 37.84 -4.96 8.42
N GLY A 596 37.63 -6.26 8.50
CA GLY A 596 37.52 -7.10 7.31
C GLY A 596 36.18 -7.81 7.36
N THR A 597 35.49 -7.84 6.23
CA THR A 597 34.27 -8.62 6.07
C THR A 597 34.39 -9.38 4.77
N ARG A 598 34.17 -10.69 4.81
CA ARG A 598 34.12 -11.50 3.59
C ARG A 598 32.78 -11.25 2.89
N VAL A 599 32.83 -10.95 1.60
CA VAL A 599 31.65 -10.76 0.74
C VAL A 599 31.85 -11.64 -0.50
N GLY A 600 31.30 -12.86 -0.46
CA GLY A 600 31.57 -13.85 -1.51
C GLY A 600 33.06 -14.25 -1.58
N GLU A 601 33.69 -14.00 -2.73
CA GLU A 601 35.14 -14.21 -2.96
C GLU A 601 36.00 -12.98 -2.60
N ASP A 602 35.36 -11.86 -2.29
CA ASP A 602 36.02 -10.59 -2.00
C ASP A 602 36.26 -10.37 -0.51
N LEU A 603 37.20 -9.49 -0.19
CA LEU A 603 37.40 -8.95 1.16
C LEU A 603 37.07 -7.46 1.17
N LEU A 604 36.00 -7.09 1.88
CA LEU A 604 35.67 -5.71 2.19
C LEU A 604 36.50 -5.23 3.38
N LEU A 605 37.41 -4.30 3.15
CA LEU A 605 38.14 -3.58 4.18
C LEU A 605 37.43 -2.28 4.54
N GLY A 606 36.57 -2.32 5.55
CA GLY A 606 35.87 -1.13 6.06
C GLY A 606 36.64 -0.42 7.18
N VAL A 607 36.31 0.85 7.43
CA VAL A 607 36.78 1.61 8.59
C VAL A 607 35.63 1.86 9.56
N THR A 608 35.77 1.41 10.81
CA THR A 608 34.75 1.66 11.86
C THR A 608 34.43 3.15 12.00
N GLU A 609 33.14 3.49 12.08
CA GLU A 609 32.63 4.86 12.21
C GLU A 609 33.03 5.80 11.04
N ALA A 610 33.32 5.23 9.87
CA ALA A 610 33.50 5.94 8.61
C ALA A 610 32.77 5.17 7.49
N GLY A 611 32.38 5.87 6.42
CA GLY A 611 31.80 5.26 5.23
C GLY A 611 32.85 4.74 4.24
N ASP A 612 34.13 5.02 4.48
CA ASP A 612 35.22 4.68 3.56
C ASP A 612 35.57 3.18 3.65
N SER A 613 35.77 2.56 2.49
CA SER A 613 36.15 1.14 2.41
C SER A 613 36.93 0.81 1.14
N LEU A 614 37.65 -0.31 1.17
CA LEU A 614 38.36 -0.87 0.02
C LEU A 614 37.95 -2.33 -0.15
N THR A 615 37.31 -2.68 -1.26
CA THR A 615 36.95 -4.05 -1.58
C THR A 615 38.04 -4.68 -2.43
N LEU A 616 38.79 -5.61 -1.85
CA LEU A 616 39.80 -6.38 -2.57
C LEU A 616 39.10 -7.52 -3.31
N LYS A 617 39.06 -7.41 -4.64
CA LYS A 617 38.32 -8.35 -5.49
C LYS A 617 39.04 -9.69 -5.58
N ASN A 618 38.28 -10.78 -5.49
CA ASN A 618 38.78 -12.15 -5.53
C ASN A 618 39.82 -12.48 -4.43
N PHE A 619 39.83 -11.74 -3.32
CA PHE A 619 40.83 -11.91 -2.25
C PHE A 619 41.03 -13.35 -1.77
N TYR A 620 39.96 -14.15 -1.72
CA TYR A 620 40.01 -15.53 -1.22
C TYR A 620 40.30 -16.58 -2.30
N THR A 621 40.27 -16.21 -3.58
CA THR A 621 40.47 -17.11 -4.73
C THR A 621 41.71 -16.77 -5.55
N LEU A 622 42.15 -15.52 -5.52
CA LEU A 622 43.39 -15.03 -6.14
C LEU A 622 44.57 -15.20 -5.19
N HIS A 623 45.61 -15.91 -5.62
CA HIS A 623 46.84 -16.03 -4.84
C HIS A 623 47.67 -14.74 -4.93
N HIS A 624 47.45 -13.82 -3.99
CA HIS A 624 48.12 -12.51 -3.96
C HIS A 624 48.52 -12.13 -2.52
N ASP A 625 49.73 -11.58 -2.35
CA ASP A 625 50.29 -11.25 -1.04
C ASP A 625 49.97 -9.80 -0.65
N TRP A 626 49.04 -9.60 0.28
CA TRP A 626 48.63 -8.25 0.69
C TRP A 626 49.40 -7.71 1.89
N GLN A 627 50.00 -6.53 1.74
CA GLN A 627 50.64 -5.77 2.82
C GLN A 627 49.83 -4.53 3.16
N VAL A 628 49.82 -4.12 4.43
CA VAL A 628 49.24 -2.86 4.90
C VAL A 628 50.35 -2.01 5.51
N LYS A 629 50.46 -0.77 5.05
CA LYS A 629 51.41 0.22 5.54
C LYS A 629 50.68 1.27 6.37
N ASP A 630 51.19 1.49 7.59
CA ASP A 630 50.65 2.50 8.49
C ASP A 630 51.29 3.89 8.30
N GLN A 631 50.79 4.85 9.08
CA GLN A 631 51.24 6.25 9.13
C GLN A 631 52.73 6.41 9.51
N THR A 632 53.33 5.39 10.12
CA THR A 632 54.75 5.38 10.53
C THR A 632 55.66 4.80 9.44
N GLY A 633 55.06 4.27 8.37
CA GLY A 633 55.75 3.60 7.26
C GLY A 633 56.07 2.14 7.52
N ALA A 634 55.56 1.54 8.61
CA ALA A 634 55.75 0.14 8.91
C ALA A 634 54.74 -0.71 8.12
N SER A 635 55.22 -1.75 7.42
CA SER A 635 54.40 -2.70 6.68
C SER A 635 54.10 -3.95 7.51
N ARG A 636 52.87 -4.45 7.41
CA ARG A 636 52.41 -5.69 8.03
C ARG A 636 51.61 -6.49 7.01
N GLU A 637 51.65 -7.81 7.12
CA GLU A 637 50.79 -8.67 6.30
C GLU A 637 49.32 -8.53 6.72
N LEU A 638 48.42 -8.41 5.73
CA LEU A 638 47.02 -8.02 5.94
C LEU A 638 46.24 -9.08 6.73
N THR A 639 46.41 -10.37 6.43
CA THR A 639 45.66 -11.43 7.12
C THR A 639 46.07 -11.55 8.59
N ALA A 640 47.35 -11.36 8.92
CA ALA A 640 47.86 -11.29 10.28
C ALA A 640 47.29 -10.08 11.03
N LEU A 641 47.20 -8.91 10.37
CA LEU A 641 46.58 -7.71 10.95
C LEU A 641 45.09 -7.94 11.26
N LEU A 642 44.35 -8.52 10.32
CA LEU A 642 42.92 -8.81 10.51
C LEU A 642 42.67 -9.89 11.57
N ALA A 643 43.51 -10.91 11.64
CA ALA A 643 43.44 -11.95 12.68
C ALA A 643 43.61 -11.39 14.11
N GLU A 644 44.32 -10.27 14.25
CA GLU A 644 44.47 -9.55 15.52
C GLU A 644 43.28 -8.63 15.84
N ASN A 645 42.45 -8.27 14.87
CA ASN A 645 41.35 -7.35 15.07
C ASN A 645 40.13 -8.04 15.69
N ALA A 646 39.60 -7.50 16.80
CA ALA A 646 38.48 -8.08 17.54
C ALA A 646 37.16 -8.06 16.75
N ALA A 647 36.92 -7.04 15.91
CA ALA A 647 35.71 -6.92 15.09
C ALA A 647 35.70 -7.94 13.94
N TYR A 648 36.84 -8.15 13.28
CA TYR A 648 37.01 -9.22 12.27
C TYR A 648 36.76 -10.60 12.88
N ARG A 649 37.30 -10.86 14.08
CA ARG A 649 37.10 -12.13 14.81
C ARG A 649 35.64 -12.39 15.16
N ALA A 650 34.87 -11.36 15.52
CA ALA A 650 33.44 -11.50 15.81
C ALA A 650 32.63 -11.89 14.57
N ASN A 651 32.82 -11.20 13.45
CA ASN A 651 32.11 -11.51 12.20
C ASN A 651 32.50 -12.88 11.62
N ARG A 652 33.79 -13.27 11.69
CA ARG A 652 34.23 -14.60 11.26
C ARG A 652 33.57 -15.71 12.08
N SER A 653 33.44 -15.53 13.40
CA SER A 653 32.79 -16.52 14.26
C SER A 653 31.29 -16.67 13.99
N GLU A 654 30.60 -15.59 13.58
CA GLU A 654 29.20 -15.63 13.16
C GLU A 654 29.05 -16.39 11.84
N MET A 655 29.94 -16.14 10.89
CA MET A 655 29.94 -16.75 9.56
C MET A 655 30.33 -18.24 9.60
N ASP A 656 31.30 -18.62 10.44
CA ASP A 656 31.62 -20.02 10.74
C ASP A 656 30.39 -20.72 11.33
N ARG A 657 29.65 -20.04 12.21
CA ARG A 657 28.41 -20.56 12.82
C ARG A 657 27.26 -20.72 11.81
N VAL A 658 27.12 -19.79 10.86
CA VAL A 658 26.15 -19.89 9.77
C VAL A 658 26.53 -21.01 8.80
N GLN A 659 27.82 -21.16 8.48
CA GLN A 659 28.34 -22.23 7.64
C GLN A 659 28.10 -23.61 8.28
N ASP A 660 28.38 -23.75 9.58
CA ASP A 660 28.09 -24.98 10.34
C ASP A 660 26.58 -25.30 10.34
N SER A 661 25.73 -24.28 10.50
CA SER A 661 24.28 -24.43 10.44
C SER A 661 23.78 -24.82 9.06
N PHE A 662 24.41 -24.31 8.00
CA PHE A 662 24.08 -24.64 6.61
C PHE A 662 24.51 -26.06 6.25
N ILE A 663 25.72 -26.47 6.66
CA ILE A 663 26.22 -27.84 6.49
C ILE A 663 25.32 -28.83 7.24
N ALA A 664 24.92 -28.52 8.47
CA ALA A 664 23.96 -29.33 9.21
C ALA A 664 22.62 -29.47 8.48
N GLY A 665 22.10 -28.39 7.88
CA GLY A 665 20.87 -28.42 7.09
C GLY A 665 20.97 -29.28 5.81
N ILE A 666 22.11 -29.25 5.12
CA ILE A 666 22.38 -30.12 3.97
C ILE A 666 22.47 -31.59 4.40
N GLN A 667 23.19 -31.86 5.50
CA GLN A 667 23.33 -33.22 6.05
C GLN A 667 21.95 -33.80 6.40
N ASP A 668 21.10 -33.04 7.08
CA ASP A 668 19.74 -33.46 7.43
C ASP A 668 18.89 -33.73 6.18
N THR A 669 18.97 -32.87 5.17
CA THR A 669 18.22 -33.04 3.91
C THR A 669 18.67 -34.29 3.15
N VAL A 670 19.98 -34.54 3.07
CA VAL A 670 20.56 -35.73 2.43
C VAL A 670 20.18 -37.00 3.22
N ILE A 671 20.25 -36.97 4.55
CA ILE A 671 19.84 -38.10 5.41
C ILE A 671 18.36 -38.41 5.20
N GLN A 672 17.49 -37.40 5.18
CA GLN A 672 16.06 -37.57 4.95
C GLN A 672 15.76 -38.13 3.54
N ALA A 673 16.46 -37.66 2.51
CA ALA A 673 16.31 -38.18 1.15
C ALA A 673 16.73 -39.66 1.03
N TYR A 674 17.82 -40.06 1.69
CA TYR A 674 18.25 -41.47 1.72
C TYR A 674 17.28 -42.36 2.52
N GLN A 675 16.79 -41.86 3.66
CA GLN A 675 15.78 -42.58 4.46
C GLN A 675 14.46 -42.76 3.71
N ALA A 676 14.02 -41.76 2.95
CA ALA A 676 12.82 -41.85 2.10
C ALA A 676 12.94 -42.90 0.98
N GLN A 677 14.16 -43.25 0.58
CA GLN A 677 14.45 -44.30 -0.40
C GLN A 677 14.78 -45.66 0.24
N GLY A 678 14.64 -45.80 1.57
CA GLY A 678 14.90 -47.05 2.29
C GLY A 678 16.38 -47.40 2.40
N MET A 679 17.28 -46.44 2.16
CA MET A 679 18.73 -46.61 2.23
C MET A 679 19.27 -46.07 3.56
N VAL A 680 20.23 -46.79 4.15
CA VAL A 680 20.95 -46.35 5.37
C VAL A 680 22.35 -45.94 4.97
N LEU A 681 22.72 -44.68 5.23
CA LEU A 681 24.10 -44.20 5.09
C LEU A 681 24.98 -44.92 6.13
N GLN A 682 25.92 -45.76 5.68
CA GLN A 682 26.92 -46.41 6.55
C GLN A 682 28.31 -45.79 6.32
N GLY A 683 28.82 -45.11 7.35
CA GLY A 683 30.18 -44.60 7.43
C GLY A 683 30.23 -43.35 8.31
N GLU A 684 31.06 -43.35 9.35
CA GLU A 684 31.16 -42.20 10.29
C GLU A 684 31.75 -40.94 9.63
N ASN A 685 32.26 -41.01 8.39
CA ASN A 685 32.95 -39.92 7.70
C ASN A 685 32.40 -39.64 6.27
N PHE A 686 31.14 -40.00 5.97
CA PHE A 686 30.59 -39.84 4.62
C PHE A 686 30.60 -38.39 4.12
N PHE A 687 30.26 -37.44 5.00
CA PHE A 687 30.22 -36.01 4.66
C PHE A 687 31.59 -35.32 4.70
N ASP A 688 32.55 -35.86 5.48
CA ASP A 688 33.93 -35.35 5.51
C ASP A 688 34.65 -35.59 4.18
N ASN A 689 34.36 -36.69 3.49
CA ASN A 689 35.00 -37.02 2.21
C ASN A 689 34.44 -36.22 1.01
N ILE A 690 33.20 -35.74 1.08
CA ILE A 690 32.60 -34.89 0.02
C ILE A 690 33.19 -33.48 0.05
N LEU A 691 33.57 -32.99 1.23
CA LEU A 691 34.15 -31.66 1.41
C LEU A 691 35.64 -31.58 1.01
N VAL A 692 36.35 -32.71 0.90
CA VAL A 692 37.77 -32.76 0.50
C VAL A 692 37.96 -32.82 -1.02
N GLU A 693 36.97 -33.29 -1.81
CA GLU A 693 37.12 -33.41 -3.27
C GLU A 693 36.95 -32.10 -4.05
N ASN A 694 36.53 -31.00 -3.43
CA ASN A 694 36.38 -29.70 -4.12
C ASN A 694 37.64 -28.80 -4.10
N THR A 695 38.80 -29.32 -3.66
CA THR A 695 40.07 -28.57 -3.68
C THR A 695 41.10 -29.06 -4.70
N GLU A 696 40.80 -30.04 -5.56
CA GLU A 696 41.73 -30.43 -6.64
C GLU A 696 41.05 -30.54 -8.01
N THR A 697 41.53 -29.74 -8.96
CA THR A 697 41.30 -29.81 -10.39
C THR A 697 41.90 -31.08 -11.00
N THR A 698 41.12 -31.91 -11.73
CA THR A 698 41.35 -32.35 -13.15
C THR A 698 40.61 -33.66 -13.57
N HIS A 699 40.01 -33.60 -14.79
CA HIS A 699 39.62 -34.66 -15.76
C HIS A 699 38.66 -35.78 -15.30
N VAL A 700 37.52 -36.05 -15.97
CA VAL A 700 37.21 -36.20 -17.41
C VAL A 700 35.80 -35.70 -17.72
#